data_AF-A0A947W851-F1
#
_entry.id   AF-A0A947W851-F1
#
_cell.length_a   1.000
_cell.length_b   1.000
_cell.length_c   1.000
_cell.angle_alpha   90.00
_cell.angle_beta   90.00
_cell.angle_gamma   90.00
#
_symmetry.space_group_name_H-M   'P 1'
#
loop_
_entity.id
_entity.type
_entity.pdbx_description
1 polymer ?
#
loop_
_entity_poly.entity_id
_entity_poly.type
_entity_poly.pdbx_seq_one_letter_code
_entity_poly.pdbx_strand_id
1 'polypeptide(L)'
;LNLNRNKEEKLVIFTEHRDTLTSLKDRLEDKGYAVTIIHGQMDVDNRKIAQREFKTKKQIMVATDAAGEGINLQFCRFLINWDIPWNPNRLEQRMGRIHRYGQKDEVWVYNLVAQNTREGKVLQRILEKLDTMREQIGDDRVYDVIDELLDDVPLVKLIESAIDSVDESDMQDKIDFNIETITNDKARDIICDKTSKTPRSALNLSAARELKDASDEIRLQPDFIKSFFERAWTACMGTIQKDIHFPVWHLSRTPSALLNIARVKGKLIKEHYDTPFVFDKSLVSVASDIQVPEGTKLLGPGHILFDTLIEWAIKESRDTFAKGSVIVDPEISEPKRVYLVRSWIEDNRKDQRKRVADERLVLILEDNRGLSLTSPAELLDCVPPEGVPVFPNTPGYTEDEIKLWAYEEITEPQKDNAVHRRLEECAKIRKYLETAFTDLIRDRIEELNDLQEASLFGEENHEEQKLLQQRIEELKTRKVERLYDLSLMEQLSASLPDLLTQAIVIPAPNAVDETKLDEARTGMAMRRDDEVEAIAMEIAMKYEESRGWESTDVSKEGFHFDVRSVSPSGEKRYIEVKGRAQSGAIVITEPELNKLRQLENRAWLYIVTHCKSDSPKLKIIQNPISKVKPEMLYRQIQYLVDEKNWSSQGEEVPI
;
A
#
# COMPACT_ATOMS: atom_id res chain seq x y z
N LEU A 1 33.24 9.61 13.66
CA LEU A 1 31.88 10.18 13.61
C LEU A 1 31.68 11.09 14.82
N ASN A 2 31.52 12.40 14.63
CA ASN A 2 31.31 13.32 15.75
C ASN A 2 29.81 13.56 15.97
N LEU A 3 29.11 12.55 16.49
CA LEU A 3 27.65 12.54 16.74
C LEU A 3 27.18 13.66 17.70
N ASN A 4 28.12 14.35 18.36
CA ASN A 4 27.83 15.50 19.21
C ASN A 4 27.51 16.78 18.42
N ARG A 5 27.91 16.87 17.14
CA ARG A 5 27.62 18.03 16.27
C ARG A 5 26.24 17.94 15.59
N ASN A 6 25.71 16.74 15.38
CA ASN A 6 24.44 16.53 14.69
C ASN A 6 23.59 15.50 15.44
N LYS A 7 22.75 15.97 16.37
CA LYS A 7 21.98 15.11 17.29
C LYS A 7 20.90 14.26 16.60
N GLU A 8 20.58 14.58 15.34
CA GLU A 8 19.60 13.85 14.54
C GLU A 8 20.19 12.60 13.87
N GLU A 9 21.51 12.49 13.76
CA GLU A 9 22.16 11.34 13.15
C GLU A 9 22.01 10.09 14.04
N LYS A 10 21.64 8.98 13.40
CA LYS A 10 21.43 7.68 14.03
C LYS A 10 22.56 6.74 13.64
N LEU A 11 23.09 6.02 14.61
CA LEU A 11 24.12 5.01 14.45
C LEU A 11 23.64 3.67 14.99
N VAL A 12 23.74 2.61 14.19
CA VAL A 12 23.56 1.24 14.67
C VAL A 12 24.90 0.53 14.81
N ILE A 13 25.07 -0.22 15.89
CA ILE A 13 26.26 -1.04 16.16
C ILE A 13 25.80 -2.49 16.28
N PHE A 14 26.34 -3.38 15.46
CA PHE A 14 26.08 -4.81 15.54
C PHE A 14 27.22 -5.54 16.24
N THR A 15 26.86 -6.51 17.08
CA THR A 15 27.80 -7.42 17.76
C THR A 15 27.20 -8.82 17.93
N GLU A 16 28.00 -9.87 17.84
CA GLU A 16 27.54 -11.25 18.03
C GLU A 16 27.11 -11.54 19.49
N HIS A 17 27.80 -10.95 20.47
CA HIS A 17 27.65 -11.32 21.87
C HIS A 17 26.89 -10.28 22.70
N ARG A 18 25.96 -10.76 23.54
CA ARG A 18 25.15 -9.92 24.44
C ARG A 18 26.00 -9.19 25.49
N ASP A 19 27.06 -9.82 25.96
CA ASP A 19 27.93 -9.23 26.98
C ASP A 19 28.70 -8.03 26.42
N THR A 20 29.17 -8.15 25.17
CA THR A 20 29.76 -7.04 24.41
C THR A 20 28.75 -5.91 24.21
N LEU A 21 27.51 -6.23 23.83
CA LEU A 21 26.43 -5.26 23.69
C LEU A 21 26.19 -4.48 24.99
N THR A 22 26.16 -5.18 26.14
CA THR A 22 25.91 -4.56 27.44
C THR A 22 27.07 -3.64 27.84
N SER A 23 28.31 -4.12 27.67
CA SER A 23 29.53 -3.33 27.91
C SER A 23 29.61 -2.08 27.01
N LEU A 24 29.23 -2.21 25.73
CA LEU A 24 29.18 -1.10 24.79
C LEU A 24 28.13 -0.07 25.18
N LYS A 25 26.92 -0.51 25.57
CA LYS A 25 25.87 0.37 26.07
C LYS A 25 26.39 1.21 27.21
N ASP A 26 26.93 0.59 28.25
CA ASP A 26 27.34 1.30 29.46
C ASP A 26 28.49 2.29 29.16
N ARG A 27 29.49 1.88 28.36
CA ARG A 27 30.59 2.76 27.94
C ARG A 27 30.15 3.94 27.08
N LEU A 28 29.13 3.77 26.26
CA LEU A 28 28.59 4.83 25.40
C LEU A 28 27.71 5.79 26.21
N GLU A 29 26.94 5.27 27.16
CA GLU A 29 26.16 6.09 28.11
C GLU A 29 27.07 6.91 29.03
N ASP A 30 28.18 6.33 29.52
CA ASP A 30 29.20 7.04 30.31
C ASP A 30 29.84 8.21 29.54
N LYS A 31 29.89 8.11 28.20
CA LYS A 31 30.37 9.17 27.31
C LYS A 31 29.29 10.20 26.97
N GLY A 32 28.09 10.06 27.51
CA GLY A 32 26.98 11.00 27.35
C GLY A 32 26.09 10.75 26.13
N TYR A 33 26.18 9.58 25.48
CA TYR A 33 25.30 9.24 24.36
C TYR A 33 23.98 8.62 24.85
N ALA A 34 22.88 8.95 24.16
CA ALA A 34 21.62 8.28 24.38
C ALA A 34 21.60 6.94 23.63
N VAL A 35 21.67 5.82 24.36
CA VAL A 35 21.77 4.47 23.78
C VAL A 35 20.49 3.67 24.03
N THR A 36 20.17 2.76 23.11
CA THR A 36 19.19 1.67 23.30
C THR A 36 19.76 0.35 22.78
N ILE A 37 19.17 -0.76 23.18
CA ILE A 37 19.67 -2.09 22.87
C ILE A 37 18.59 -3.00 22.32
N ILE A 38 18.98 -3.93 21.44
CA ILE A 38 18.12 -5.00 20.95
C ILE A 38 18.85 -6.34 21.01
N HIS A 39 18.31 -7.31 21.77
CA HIS A 39 18.90 -8.64 21.90
C HIS A 39 17.86 -9.77 21.84
N GLY A 40 18.31 -11.00 21.57
CA GLY A 40 17.42 -12.11 21.16
C GLY A 40 16.39 -12.53 22.21
N GLN A 41 16.67 -12.29 23.49
CA GLN A 41 15.75 -12.56 24.61
C GLN A 41 14.63 -11.51 24.78
N MET A 42 14.63 -10.43 24.01
CA MET A 42 13.52 -9.46 24.03
C MET A 42 12.33 -10.01 23.25
N ASP A 43 11.12 -9.85 23.80
CA ASP A 43 9.89 -10.12 23.08
C ASP A 43 9.68 -9.13 21.91
N VAL A 44 8.71 -9.44 21.06
CA VAL A 44 8.43 -8.68 19.83
C VAL A 44 8.02 -7.23 20.13
N ASP A 45 7.30 -6.98 21.23
CA ASP A 45 6.79 -5.65 21.55
C ASP A 45 7.90 -4.76 22.11
N ASN A 46 8.75 -5.29 23.00
CA ASN A 46 9.94 -4.63 23.51
C ASN A 46 10.93 -4.29 22.39
N ARG A 47 11.08 -5.15 21.37
CA ARG A 47 11.91 -4.83 20.18
C ARG A 47 11.34 -3.63 19.40
N LYS A 48 10.02 -3.57 19.21
CA LYS A 48 9.36 -2.41 18.54
C LYS A 48 9.51 -1.13 19.37
N ILE A 49 9.42 -1.23 20.69
CA ILE A 49 9.63 -0.09 21.60
C ILE A 49 11.06 0.43 21.43
N ALA A 50 12.06 -0.43 21.56
CA ALA A 50 13.47 -0.05 21.39
C ALA A 50 13.75 0.57 20.01
N GLN A 51 13.16 0.02 18.94
CA GLN A 51 13.26 0.57 17.59
C GLN A 51 12.62 1.97 17.47
N ARG A 52 11.46 2.19 18.10
CA ARG A 52 10.78 3.49 18.13
C ARG A 52 11.56 4.52 18.96
N GLU A 53 12.11 4.11 20.10
CA GLU A 53 13.00 4.94 20.90
C GLU A 53 14.27 5.31 20.15
N PHE A 54 14.86 4.37 19.41
CA PHE A 54 16.02 4.62 18.55
C PHE A 54 15.73 5.71 17.53
N LYS A 55 14.57 5.63 16.88
CA LYS A 55 14.16 6.64 15.91
C LYS A 55 13.96 8.02 16.55
N THR A 56 13.24 8.08 17.66
CA THR A 56 12.71 9.35 18.20
C THR A 56 13.62 10.02 19.23
N LYS A 57 14.23 9.25 20.13
CA LYS A 57 14.88 9.76 21.35
C LYS A 57 16.37 9.43 21.45
N LYS A 58 16.79 8.27 20.96
CA LYS A 58 18.15 7.76 21.15
C LYS A 58 19.02 8.01 19.92
N GLN A 59 20.33 8.13 20.12
CA GLN A 59 21.29 8.40 19.04
C GLN A 59 21.95 7.12 18.55
N ILE A 60 22.14 6.15 19.44
CA ILE A 60 22.85 4.90 19.15
C ILE A 60 21.96 3.72 19.52
N MET A 61 21.91 2.70 18.65
CA MET A 61 21.36 1.40 18.97
C MET A 61 22.44 0.34 18.86
N VAL A 62 22.57 -0.50 19.89
CA VAL A 62 23.47 -1.68 19.86
C VAL A 62 22.60 -2.93 19.75
N ALA A 63 22.85 -3.78 18.75
CA ALA A 63 22.00 -4.93 18.46
C ALA A 63 22.80 -6.23 18.27
N THR A 64 22.24 -7.36 18.70
CA THR A 64 22.76 -8.70 18.37
C THR A 64 22.13 -9.28 17.11
N ASP A 65 22.84 -10.14 16.39
CA ASP A 65 22.34 -10.80 15.16
C ASP A 65 20.98 -11.50 15.35
N ALA A 66 20.85 -12.30 16.40
CA ALA A 66 19.62 -13.03 16.73
C ALA A 66 18.40 -12.14 17.00
N ALA A 67 18.62 -10.84 17.17
CA ALA A 67 17.60 -9.86 17.52
C ALA A 67 17.37 -8.82 16.43
N GLY A 68 18.38 -8.56 15.59
CA GLY A 68 18.34 -7.65 14.46
C GLY A 68 17.64 -8.22 13.23
N GLU A 69 17.48 -9.54 13.16
CA GLU A 69 16.66 -10.17 12.11
C GLU A 69 15.22 -9.65 12.15
N GLY A 70 14.75 -9.18 10.99
CA GLY A 70 13.39 -8.65 10.79
C GLY A 70 13.18 -7.17 11.14
N ILE A 71 14.17 -6.48 11.71
CA ILE A 71 14.03 -5.05 12.09
C ILE A 71 14.28 -4.15 10.89
N ASN A 72 13.46 -3.09 10.74
CA ASN A 72 13.59 -2.09 9.69
C ASN A 72 14.26 -0.81 10.22
N LEU A 73 15.50 -0.56 9.80
CA LEU A 73 16.31 0.57 10.26
C LEU A 73 16.61 1.57 9.14
N GLN A 74 15.75 1.64 8.12
CA GLN A 74 15.88 2.54 6.97
C GLN A 74 16.00 4.04 7.31
N PHE A 75 15.71 4.48 8.53
CA PHE A 75 15.94 5.86 8.96
C PHE A 75 17.38 6.11 9.45
N CYS A 76 18.19 5.05 9.54
CA CYS A 76 19.59 5.08 9.97
C CYS A 76 20.50 4.99 8.76
N ARG A 77 21.56 5.82 8.73
CA ARG A 77 22.54 5.83 7.65
C ARG A 77 23.93 5.34 8.05
N PHE A 78 24.22 5.24 9.34
CA PHE A 78 25.51 4.77 9.85
C PHE A 78 25.38 3.39 10.49
N LEU A 79 26.25 2.47 10.11
CA LEU A 79 26.36 1.14 10.71
C LEU A 79 27.80 0.81 11.02
N ILE A 80 28.03 0.29 12.23
CA ILE A 80 29.31 -0.26 12.65
C ILE A 80 29.10 -1.74 12.96
N ASN A 81 29.83 -2.60 12.26
CA ASN A 81 30.04 -3.98 12.68
C ASN A 81 31.18 -3.98 13.69
N TRP A 82 30.85 -4.15 14.97
CA TRP A 82 31.83 -4.21 16.06
C TRP A 82 32.70 -5.46 15.96
N ASP A 83 32.07 -6.56 15.55
CA ASP A 83 32.67 -7.83 15.18
C ASP A 83 32.09 -8.25 13.81
N ILE A 84 32.93 -8.87 12.97
CA ILE A 84 32.50 -9.39 11.68
C ILE A 84 32.11 -10.86 11.87
N PRO A 85 30.89 -11.25 11.47
CA PRO A 85 30.46 -12.63 11.61
C PRO A 85 31.22 -13.54 10.64
N TRP A 86 31.49 -14.76 11.08
CA TRP A 86 32.16 -15.80 10.30
C TRP A 86 31.34 -16.27 9.10
N ASN A 87 30.02 -16.07 9.16
CA ASN A 87 29.09 -16.35 8.07
C ASN A 87 28.82 -15.04 7.29
N PRO A 88 29.26 -14.94 6.02
CA PRO A 88 29.07 -13.75 5.21
C PRO A 88 27.61 -13.36 4.96
N ASN A 89 26.69 -14.34 4.94
CA ASN A 89 25.25 -14.08 4.86
C ASN A 89 24.78 -13.16 5.99
N ARG A 90 25.34 -13.31 7.20
CA ARG A 90 25.00 -12.43 8.33
C ARG A 90 25.43 -10.99 8.08
N LEU A 91 26.57 -10.77 7.43
CA LEU A 91 27.05 -9.44 7.08
C LEU A 91 26.11 -8.77 6.05
N GLU A 92 25.77 -9.50 4.98
CA GLU A 92 24.78 -9.07 3.97
C GLU A 92 23.44 -8.73 4.64
N GLN A 93 22.96 -9.59 5.54
CA GLN A 93 21.72 -9.37 6.27
C GLN A 93 21.75 -8.14 7.18
N ARG A 94 22.89 -7.82 7.83
CA ARG A 94 23.05 -6.62 8.66
C ARG A 94 22.97 -5.36 7.80
N MET A 95 23.68 -5.32 6.68
CA MET A 95 23.63 -4.21 5.71
C MET A 95 22.21 -4.02 5.16
N GLY A 96 21.56 -5.13 4.81
CA GLY A 96 20.17 -5.16 4.38
C GLY A 96 19.16 -4.70 5.43
N ARG A 97 19.52 -4.27 6.65
CA ARG A 97 18.58 -3.63 7.60
C ARG A 97 18.44 -2.12 7.40
N ILE A 98 19.48 -1.48 6.87
CA ILE A 98 19.56 -0.03 6.65
C ILE A 98 19.57 0.31 5.16
N HIS A 99 20.16 -0.58 4.34
CA HIS A 99 20.25 -0.44 2.89
C HIS A 99 19.10 -1.22 2.26
N ARG A 100 17.93 -0.57 2.21
CA ARG A 100 16.69 -1.11 1.63
C ARG A 100 16.00 -0.06 0.79
N TYR A 101 15.14 -0.51 -0.13
CA TYR A 101 14.27 0.36 -0.92
C TYR A 101 13.50 1.37 -0.05
N GLY A 102 13.65 2.66 -0.35
CA GLY A 102 13.07 3.77 0.41
C GLY A 102 14.06 4.56 1.28
N GLN A 103 15.30 4.08 1.41
CA GLN A 103 16.41 4.87 1.96
C GLN A 103 16.72 6.04 1.03
N LYS A 104 16.79 7.25 1.57
CA LYS A 104 17.03 8.50 0.80
C LYS A 104 18.46 8.99 0.91
N ASP A 105 19.19 8.52 1.92
CA ASP A 105 20.53 8.96 2.24
C ASP A 105 21.57 7.89 1.91
N GLU A 106 22.78 8.34 1.59
CA GLU A 106 23.94 7.46 1.41
C GLU A 106 24.26 6.73 2.72
N VAL A 107 24.40 5.40 2.64
CA VAL A 107 24.61 4.52 3.78
C VAL A 107 26.10 4.25 3.96
N TRP A 108 26.60 4.45 5.17
CA TRP A 108 27.99 4.22 5.56
C TRP A 108 28.10 3.01 6.47
N VAL A 109 28.82 2.00 6.01
CA VAL A 109 29.10 0.77 6.75
C VAL A 109 30.57 0.73 7.15
N TYR A 110 30.83 0.60 8.45
CA TYR A 110 32.18 0.47 9.00
C TYR A 110 32.36 -0.93 9.59
N ASN A 111 33.35 -1.65 9.10
CA ASN A 111 33.72 -2.96 9.61
C ASN A 111 34.96 -2.81 10.51
N LEU A 112 34.84 -3.11 11.80
CA LEU A 112 35.99 -3.07 12.71
C LEU A 112 36.75 -4.40 12.65
N VAL A 113 38.02 -4.33 12.26
CA VAL A 113 38.92 -5.48 12.15
C VAL A 113 40.14 -5.27 13.05
N ALA A 114 40.47 -6.27 13.87
CA ALA A 114 41.67 -6.24 14.67
C ALA A 114 42.90 -6.62 13.82
N GLN A 115 43.75 -5.65 13.49
CA GLN A 115 44.91 -5.86 12.60
C GLN A 115 45.99 -6.80 13.17
N ASN A 116 46.03 -6.98 14.49
CA ASN A 116 47.02 -7.80 15.17
C ASN A 116 46.55 -9.24 15.43
N THR A 117 45.45 -9.67 14.80
CA THR A 117 44.97 -11.05 14.89
C THR A 117 45.05 -11.72 13.52
N ARG A 118 45.28 -13.05 13.52
CA ARG A 118 45.46 -13.80 12.27
C ARG A 118 44.15 -13.88 11.50
N GLU A 119 43.04 -14.01 12.21
CA GLU A 119 41.67 -13.97 11.72
C GLU A 119 41.34 -12.61 11.09
N GLY A 120 41.83 -11.52 11.70
CA GLY A 120 41.65 -10.16 11.18
C GLY A 120 42.34 -9.95 9.84
N LYS A 121 43.52 -10.52 9.62
CA LYS A 121 44.23 -10.47 8.33
C LYS A 121 43.43 -11.12 7.20
N VAL A 122 42.80 -12.28 7.47
CA VAL A 122 41.95 -13.00 6.49
C VAL A 122 40.73 -12.15 6.12
N LEU A 123 40.01 -11.64 7.11
CA LEU A 123 38.81 -10.83 6.92
C LEU A 123 39.10 -9.51 6.20
N GLN A 124 40.22 -8.85 6.54
CA GLN A 124 40.66 -7.64 5.85
C GLN A 124 40.85 -7.90 4.36
N ARG A 125 41.47 -9.02 3.99
CA ARG A 125 41.76 -9.33 2.60
C ARG A 125 40.51 -9.58 1.76
N ILE A 126 39.53 -10.27 2.34
CA ILE A 126 38.23 -10.50 1.72
C ILE A 126 37.50 -9.17 1.48
N LEU A 127 37.47 -8.28 2.49
CA LEU A 127 36.82 -6.98 2.36
C LEU A 127 37.51 -6.09 1.30
N GLU A 128 38.84 -6.07 1.26
CA GLU A 128 39.60 -5.33 0.23
C GLU A 128 39.28 -5.83 -1.19
N LYS A 129 39.14 -7.15 -1.37
CA LYS A 129 38.74 -7.74 -2.66
C LYS A 129 37.34 -7.31 -3.06
N LEU A 130 36.37 -7.36 -2.14
CA LEU A 130 34.99 -6.92 -2.39
C LEU A 130 34.92 -5.42 -2.73
N ASP A 131 35.68 -4.57 -2.04
CA ASP A 131 35.79 -3.14 -2.34
C ASP A 131 36.37 -2.90 -3.75
N THR A 132 37.42 -3.64 -4.12
CA THR A 132 38.02 -3.56 -5.46
C THR A 132 37.02 -3.98 -6.55
N MET A 133 36.22 -5.02 -6.28
CA MET A 133 35.17 -5.48 -7.19
C MET A 133 34.05 -4.46 -7.33
N ARG A 134 33.59 -3.87 -6.23
CA ARG A 134 32.60 -2.77 -6.25
C ARG A 134 33.08 -1.65 -7.16
N GLU A 135 34.33 -1.20 -7.00
CA GLU A 135 34.88 -0.11 -7.80
C GLU A 135 34.96 -0.44 -9.30
N GLN A 136 35.32 -1.69 -9.63
CA GLN A 136 35.45 -2.14 -11.03
C GLN A 136 34.12 -2.45 -11.72
N ILE A 137 33.12 -2.89 -10.96
CA ILE A 137 31.76 -3.16 -11.46
C ILE A 137 30.93 -1.88 -11.49
N GLY A 138 31.22 -0.92 -10.60
CA GLY A 138 30.48 0.33 -10.46
C GLY A 138 29.09 0.17 -9.82
N ASP A 139 28.90 -0.91 -9.05
CA ASP A 139 27.61 -1.28 -8.47
C ASP A 139 27.78 -1.75 -7.02
N ASP A 140 27.06 -1.12 -6.09
CA ASP A 140 27.09 -1.45 -4.67
C ASP A 140 26.46 -2.82 -4.35
N ARG A 141 25.71 -3.40 -5.29
CA ARG A 141 25.05 -4.72 -5.15
C ARG A 141 26.02 -5.89 -5.03
N VAL A 142 27.32 -5.69 -5.23
CA VAL A 142 28.35 -6.68 -4.89
C VAL A 142 28.24 -7.10 -3.43
N TYR A 143 27.84 -6.18 -2.54
CA TYR A 143 27.61 -6.46 -1.13
C TYR A 143 26.26 -7.13 -0.82
N ASP A 144 25.34 -7.21 -1.79
CA ASP A 144 24.06 -7.91 -1.69
C ASP A 144 24.14 -9.36 -2.20
N VAL A 145 25.32 -9.83 -2.57
CA VAL A 145 25.58 -11.19 -3.11
C VAL A 145 26.80 -11.84 -2.46
N ILE A 146 27.17 -11.40 -1.26
CA ILE A 146 28.40 -11.84 -0.58
C ILE A 146 28.35 -13.35 -0.31
N ASP A 147 27.19 -13.88 0.08
CA ASP A 147 27.00 -15.31 0.38
C ASP A 147 27.37 -16.16 -0.85
N GLU A 148 26.73 -15.90 -1.99
CA GLU A 148 26.90 -16.64 -3.25
C GLU A 148 28.30 -16.43 -3.87
N LEU A 149 28.92 -15.27 -3.64
CA LEU A 149 30.31 -15.02 -4.06
C LEU A 149 31.32 -15.86 -3.28
N LEU A 150 31.03 -16.13 -2.01
CA LEU A 150 31.90 -16.84 -1.09
C LEU A 150 31.55 -18.31 -0.91
N ASP A 151 30.53 -18.84 -1.61
CA ASP A 151 30.14 -20.26 -1.56
C ASP A 151 31.32 -21.21 -1.83
N ASP A 152 32.18 -20.85 -2.80
CA ASP A 152 33.36 -21.64 -3.16
C ASP A 152 34.58 -21.37 -2.27
N VAL A 153 34.48 -20.43 -1.34
CA VAL A 153 35.56 -20.03 -0.43
C VAL A 153 35.27 -20.60 0.97
N PRO A 154 36.01 -21.63 1.42
CA PRO A 154 35.76 -22.24 2.72
C PRO A 154 36.29 -21.35 3.87
N LEU A 155 35.58 -20.26 4.16
CA LEU A 155 36.00 -19.19 5.08
C LEU A 155 36.39 -19.73 6.46
N VAL A 156 35.59 -20.64 7.00
CA VAL A 156 35.83 -21.25 8.32
C VAL A 156 37.15 -22.03 8.31
N LYS A 157 37.40 -22.83 7.26
CA LYS A 157 38.66 -23.58 7.13
C LYS A 157 39.85 -22.64 6.93
N LEU A 158 39.69 -21.56 6.17
CA LEU A 158 40.74 -20.56 5.96
C LEU A 158 41.11 -19.88 7.28
N ILE A 159 40.14 -19.55 8.11
CA ILE A 159 40.41 -18.94 9.41
C ILE A 159 40.95 -19.98 10.41
N GLU A 160 40.45 -21.22 10.42
CA GLU A 160 41.01 -22.32 11.25
C GLU A 160 42.48 -22.60 10.90
N SER A 161 42.78 -22.78 9.61
CA SER A 161 44.16 -22.92 9.11
C SER A 161 45.01 -21.68 9.38
N ALA A 162 44.39 -20.50 9.47
CA ALA A 162 45.07 -19.29 9.89
C ALA A 162 45.47 -19.28 11.35
N ILE A 163 44.68 -19.90 12.21
CA ILE A 163 45.02 -20.04 13.62
C ILE A 163 46.12 -21.10 13.79
N ASP A 164 46.04 -22.22 13.06
CA ASP A 164 46.92 -23.37 13.23
C ASP A 164 48.30 -23.27 12.57
N SER A 165 48.47 -22.37 11.59
CA SER A 165 49.71 -22.23 10.83
C SER A 165 50.83 -21.52 11.61
N VAL A 166 52.09 -21.93 11.39
CA VAL A 166 53.27 -21.33 12.05
C VAL A 166 53.98 -20.31 11.15
N ASP A 167 53.76 -20.38 9.83
CA ASP A 167 54.42 -19.56 8.81
C ASP A 167 53.44 -18.56 8.16
N GLU A 168 53.75 -17.26 8.22
CA GLU A 168 52.87 -16.19 7.70
C GLU A 168 52.89 -16.07 6.16
N SER A 169 53.96 -16.54 5.49
CA SER A 169 54.07 -16.41 4.03
C SER A 169 53.17 -17.41 3.29
N ASP A 170 53.27 -18.70 3.64
CA ASP A 170 52.48 -19.79 3.04
C ASP A 170 50.97 -19.60 3.28
N MET A 171 50.65 -18.94 4.38
CA MET A 171 49.33 -18.48 4.75
C MET A 171 48.75 -17.45 3.79
N GLN A 172 49.53 -16.42 3.49
CA GLN A 172 49.10 -15.31 2.66
C GLN A 172 48.86 -15.76 1.22
N ASP A 173 49.73 -16.65 0.72
CA ASP A 173 49.60 -17.25 -0.61
C ASP A 173 48.32 -18.12 -0.73
N LYS A 174 47.96 -18.88 0.32
CA LYS A 174 46.72 -19.67 0.36
C LYS A 174 45.46 -18.79 0.40
N ILE A 175 45.51 -17.70 1.16
CA ILE A 175 44.41 -16.74 1.24
C ILE A 175 44.21 -16.08 -0.12
N ASP A 176 45.28 -15.57 -0.74
CA ASP A 176 45.21 -14.91 -2.04
C ASP A 176 44.73 -15.88 -3.14
N PHE A 177 45.21 -17.13 -3.16
CA PHE A 177 44.75 -18.14 -4.13
C PHE A 177 43.24 -18.42 -4.04
N ASN A 178 42.70 -18.59 -2.83
CA ASN A 178 41.26 -18.83 -2.67
C ASN A 178 40.43 -17.58 -2.99
N ILE A 179 40.93 -16.38 -2.65
CA ILE A 179 40.25 -15.10 -2.95
C ILE A 179 40.31 -14.74 -4.44
N GLU A 180 41.35 -15.17 -5.18
CA GLU A 180 41.43 -14.99 -6.64
C GLU A 180 40.40 -15.82 -7.41
N THR A 181 39.86 -16.88 -6.79
CA THR A 181 38.75 -17.67 -7.36
C THR A 181 37.47 -16.82 -7.50
N ILE A 182 37.36 -15.73 -6.73
CA ILE A 182 36.30 -14.74 -6.88
C ILE A 182 36.68 -13.79 -8.03
N THR A 183 35.99 -13.94 -9.17
CA THR A 183 36.21 -13.12 -10.38
C THR A 183 35.10 -12.09 -10.56
N ASN A 184 35.42 -10.98 -11.24
CA ASN A 184 34.43 -9.95 -11.58
C ASN A 184 33.31 -10.48 -12.47
N ASP A 185 33.63 -11.42 -13.36
CA ASP A 185 32.64 -11.99 -14.28
C ASP A 185 31.65 -12.86 -13.51
N LYS A 186 32.13 -13.68 -12.56
CA LYS A 186 31.27 -14.43 -11.65
C LYS A 186 30.38 -13.51 -10.80
N ALA A 187 30.92 -12.40 -10.31
CA ALA A 187 30.14 -11.40 -9.60
C ALA A 187 29.05 -10.76 -10.47
N ARG A 188 29.38 -10.39 -11.72
CA ARG A 188 28.40 -9.86 -12.68
C ARG A 188 27.32 -10.90 -13.01
N ASP A 189 27.71 -12.15 -13.21
CA ASP A 189 26.79 -13.24 -13.53
C ASP A 189 25.83 -13.48 -12.37
N ILE A 190 26.32 -13.60 -11.13
CA ILE A 190 25.48 -13.76 -9.93
C ILE A 190 24.56 -12.54 -9.74
N ILE A 191 25.07 -11.31 -9.90
CA ILE A 191 24.24 -10.10 -9.84
C ILE A 191 23.13 -10.16 -10.90
N CYS A 192 23.46 -10.50 -12.15
CA CYS A 192 22.48 -10.68 -13.22
C CYS A 192 21.46 -11.78 -12.91
N ASP A 193 21.91 -12.92 -12.38
CA ASP A 193 21.07 -14.08 -12.07
C ASP A 193 20.15 -13.82 -10.88
N LYS A 194 20.62 -13.14 -9.83
CA LYS A 194 19.77 -12.75 -8.69
C LYS A 194 18.78 -11.66 -9.10
N THR A 195 19.17 -10.80 -10.03
CA THR A 195 18.28 -9.80 -10.66
C THR A 195 17.23 -10.46 -11.56
N SER A 196 17.54 -11.61 -12.20
CA SER A 196 16.64 -12.34 -13.11
C SER A 196 15.71 -13.33 -12.40
N LYS A 197 16.20 -14.02 -11.35
CA LYS A 197 15.49 -15.02 -10.54
C LYS A 197 14.56 -14.39 -9.50
N THR A 198 14.84 -13.17 -9.07
CA THR A 198 13.84 -12.37 -8.34
C THR A 198 12.83 -11.84 -9.38
N PRO A 199 11.51 -11.89 -9.16
CA PRO A 199 10.52 -11.21 -10.03
C PRO A 199 10.60 -9.67 -9.96
N ARG A 200 11.77 -9.14 -9.60
CA ARG A 200 12.17 -7.73 -9.55
C ARG A 200 13.05 -7.36 -10.75
N SER A 201 12.85 -8.01 -11.90
CA SER A 201 13.39 -7.54 -13.18
C SER A 201 13.02 -6.07 -13.35
N ALA A 202 13.97 -5.17 -13.11
CA ALA A 202 13.76 -3.75 -12.88
C ALA A 202 12.59 -3.46 -11.91
N LEU A 203 12.88 -3.08 -10.66
CA LEU A 203 11.95 -2.21 -9.93
C LEU A 203 11.79 -0.96 -10.79
N ASN A 204 10.83 -0.99 -11.71
CA ASN A 204 10.47 0.15 -12.50
C ASN A 204 9.85 1.11 -11.49
N LEU A 205 10.68 2.01 -10.97
CA LEU A 205 10.31 2.99 -9.96
C LEU A 205 9.10 3.78 -10.45
N SER A 206 8.95 3.97 -11.78
CA SER A 206 7.74 4.52 -12.38
C SER A 206 6.54 3.58 -12.17
N ALA A 207 6.58 2.32 -12.58
CA ALA A 207 5.48 1.36 -12.36
C ALA A 207 5.12 1.16 -10.87
N ALA A 208 6.10 1.14 -9.97
CA ALA A 208 5.85 1.04 -8.53
C ALA A 208 5.21 2.32 -7.96
N ARG A 209 5.63 3.50 -8.46
CA ARG A 209 4.97 4.78 -8.14
C ARG A 209 3.57 4.83 -8.71
N GLU A 210 3.37 4.40 -9.95
CA GLU A 210 2.06 4.33 -10.60
C GLU A 210 1.10 3.41 -9.84
N LEU A 211 1.55 2.23 -9.42
CA LEU A 211 0.75 1.33 -8.58
C LEU A 211 0.39 1.96 -7.24
N LYS A 212 1.33 2.67 -6.61
CA LYS A 212 1.08 3.39 -5.37
C LYS A 212 0.09 4.53 -5.59
N ASP A 213 0.30 5.35 -6.61
CA ASP A 213 -0.55 6.49 -6.94
C ASP A 213 -1.96 6.02 -7.31
N ALA A 214 -2.10 4.97 -8.12
CA ALA A 214 -3.38 4.33 -8.42
C ALA A 214 -4.06 3.78 -7.16
N SER A 215 -3.28 3.18 -6.24
CA SER A 215 -3.82 2.75 -4.95
C SER A 215 -4.29 3.92 -4.10
N ASP A 216 -3.57 5.03 -4.06
CA ASP A 216 -3.94 6.21 -3.28
C ASP A 216 -5.14 6.97 -3.90
N GLU A 217 -5.29 6.90 -5.23
CA GLU A 217 -6.44 7.39 -6.00
C GLU A 217 -7.72 6.62 -5.64
N ILE A 218 -7.69 5.28 -5.63
CA ILE A 218 -8.89 4.43 -5.44
C ILE A 218 -9.22 4.19 -3.96
N ARG A 219 -8.23 4.25 -3.08
CA ARG A 219 -8.42 3.87 -1.67
C ARG A 219 -9.47 4.73 -0.98
N LEU A 220 -10.46 4.06 -0.38
CA LEU A 220 -11.43 4.70 0.50
C LEU A 220 -10.73 5.37 1.69
N GLN A 221 -11.13 6.60 1.99
CA GLN A 221 -10.50 7.40 3.02
C GLN A 221 -10.74 6.80 4.43
N PRO A 222 -9.78 6.96 5.36
CA PRO A 222 -9.92 6.48 6.74
C PRO A 222 -11.17 7.01 7.46
N ASP A 223 -11.59 8.25 7.18
CA ASP A 223 -12.76 8.85 7.84
C ASP A 223 -14.06 8.17 7.41
N PHE A 224 -14.20 7.69 6.17
CA PHE A 224 -15.36 6.89 5.78
C PHE A 224 -15.40 5.55 6.51
N ILE A 225 -14.25 4.88 6.60
CA ILE A 225 -14.10 3.59 7.31
C ILE A 225 -14.51 3.77 8.77
N LYS A 226 -14.03 4.85 9.39
CA LYS A 226 -14.37 5.25 10.76
C LYS A 226 -15.86 5.58 10.92
N SER A 227 -16.41 6.45 10.08
CA SER A 227 -17.82 6.88 10.17
C SER A 227 -18.80 5.74 9.89
N PHE A 228 -18.46 4.83 8.97
CA PHE A 228 -19.19 3.57 8.80
C PHE A 228 -19.14 2.74 10.07
N PHE A 229 -17.94 2.51 10.62
CA PHE A 229 -17.76 1.70 11.82
C PHE A 229 -18.51 2.27 13.03
N GLU A 230 -18.39 3.57 13.31
CA GLU A 230 -19.08 4.22 14.43
C GLU A 230 -20.59 4.06 14.32
N ARG A 231 -21.16 4.29 13.13
CA ARG A 231 -22.60 4.14 12.87
C ARG A 231 -23.06 2.70 13.01
N ALA A 232 -22.40 1.76 12.33
CA ALA A 232 -22.78 0.35 12.35
C ALA A 232 -22.58 -0.28 13.73
N TRP A 233 -21.49 0.05 14.43
CA TRP A 233 -21.23 -0.43 15.79
C TRP A 233 -22.30 0.06 16.76
N THR A 234 -22.67 1.34 16.69
CA THR A 234 -23.75 1.90 17.52
C THR A 234 -25.10 1.27 17.18
N ALA A 235 -25.37 1.05 15.89
CA ALA A 235 -26.62 0.43 15.43
C ALA A 235 -26.79 -1.02 15.92
N CYS A 236 -25.70 -1.77 16.07
CA CYS A 236 -25.73 -3.09 16.70
C CYS A 236 -25.65 -3.05 18.24
N MET A 237 -25.94 -1.90 18.86
CA MET A 237 -25.91 -1.66 20.32
C MET A 237 -24.52 -1.77 20.96
N GLY A 238 -23.46 -1.60 20.18
CA GLY A 238 -22.10 -1.42 20.69
C GLY A 238 -21.88 0.01 21.19
N THR A 239 -21.00 0.16 22.19
CA THR A 239 -20.57 1.48 22.66
C THR A 239 -19.09 1.70 22.38
N ILE A 240 -18.73 2.96 22.15
CA ILE A 240 -17.38 3.40 21.80
C ILE A 240 -16.97 4.49 22.78
N GLN A 241 -15.80 4.34 23.38
CA GLN A 241 -15.17 5.38 24.19
C GLN A 241 -13.98 5.94 23.41
N LYS A 242 -14.00 7.26 23.17
CA LYS A 242 -12.89 7.98 22.53
C LYS A 242 -11.91 8.42 23.62
N ASP A 243 -10.62 8.25 23.36
CA ASP A 243 -9.58 8.76 24.26
C ASP A 243 -9.51 10.30 24.17
N ILE A 244 -9.17 10.95 25.28
CA ILE A 244 -9.14 12.42 25.39
C ILE A 244 -7.81 12.98 24.86
N HIS A 245 -6.73 12.20 24.99
CA HIS A 245 -5.37 12.60 24.67
C HIS A 245 -4.91 12.09 23.31
N PHE A 246 -5.41 10.92 22.89
CA PHE A 246 -4.99 10.26 21.68
C PHE A 246 -6.16 10.06 20.70
N PRO A 247 -5.92 10.10 19.38
CA PRO A 247 -6.94 9.80 18.38
C PRO A 247 -7.19 8.30 18.29
N VAL A 248 -7.64 7.67 19.38
CA VAL A 248 -7.90 6.23 19.47
C VAL A 248 -9.29 5.89 20.00
N TRP A 249 -9.76 4.70 19.61
CA TRP A 249 -11.09 4.19 19.91
C TRP A 249 -11.00 2.96 20.81
N HIS A 250 -11.69 3.01 21.95
CA HIS A 250 -11.89 1.89 22.84
C HIS A 250 -13.28 1.31 22.62
N LEU A 251 -13.34 0.01 22.33
CA LEU A 251 -14.60 -0.69 22.09
C LEU A 251 -15.09 -1.33 23.38
N SER A 252 -16.39 -1.25 23.62
CA SER A 252 -17.04 -2.05 24.67
C SER A 252 -17.06 -3.54 24.30
N ARG A 253 -17.75 -4.34 25.12
CA ARG A 253 -18.08 -5.72 24.79
C ARG A 253 -18.67 -5.82 23.37
N THR A 254 -18.21 -6.81 22.61
CA THR A 254 -18.70 -7.10 21.26
C THR A 254 -20.19 -7.45 21.30
N PRO A 255 -21.02 -6.79 20.49
CA PRO A 255 -22.45 -7.06 20.42
C PRO A 255 -22.79 -8.52 20.10
N SER A 256 -23.87 -9.02 20.71
CA SER A 256 -24.35 -10.40 20.54
C SER A 256 -24.72 -10.73 19.10
N ALA A 257 -25.24 -9.75 18.35
CA ALA A 257 -25.55 -9.89 16.93
C ALA A 257 -24.31 -10.27 16.11
N LEU A 258 -23.16 -9.63 16.37
CA LEU A 258 -21.90 -9.93 15.70
C LEU A 258 -21.33 -11.28 16.13
N LEU A 259 -21.38 -11.60 17.43
CA LEU A 259 -20.96 -12.92 17.96
C LEU A 259 -21.73 -14.07 17.30
N ASN A 260 -23.04 -13.89 17.08
CA ASN A 260 -23.86 -14.88 16.41
C ASN A 260 -23.44 -15.09 14.95
N ILE A 261 -23.18 -14.02 14.19
CA ILE A 261 -22.71 -14.12 12.81
C ILE A 261 -21.35 -14.81 12.75
N ALA A 262 -20.42 -14.39 13.61
CA ALA A 262 -19.10 -14.98 13.67
C ALA A 262 -19.14 -16.48 14.00
N ARG A 263 -19.99 -16.89 14.96
CA ARG A 263 -20.19 -18.31 15.30
C ARG A 263 -20.72 -19.12 14.11
N VAL A 264 -21.71 -18.60 13.38
CA VAL A 264 -22.27 -19.29 12.20
C VAL A 264 -21.26 -19.42 11.07
N LYS A 265 -20.39 -18.41 10.90
CA LYS A 265 -19.37 -18.36 9.84
C LYS A 265 -18.02 -18.96 10.23
N GLY A 266 -17.85 -19.44 11.47
CA GLY A 266 -16.58 -19.95 11.98
C GLY A 266 -15.48 -18.88 12.10
N LYS A 267 -15.86 -17.60 12.27
CA LYS A 267 -14.92 -16.49 12.47
C LYS A 267 -14.57 -16.35 13.95
N LEU A 268 -13.29 -16.09 14.23
CA LEU A 268 -12.78 -15.90 15.58
C LEU A 268 -12.78 -14.41 15.94
N ILE A 269 -13.86 -13.94 16.56
CA ILE A 269 -13.93 -12.60 17.16
C ILE A 269 -13.92 -12.70 18.69
N LYS A 270 -13.32 -11.72 19.36
CA LYS A 270 -13.24 -11.68 20.82
C LYS A 270 -14.51 -11.07 21.40
N GLU A 271 -14.90 -11.51 22.59
CA GLU A 271 -15.97 -10.83 23.34
C GLU A 271 -15.54 -9.46 23.86
N HIS A 272 -14.27 -9.31 24.18
CA HIS A 272 -13.68 -8.08 24.71
C HIS A 272 -12.36 -7.77 23.99
N TYR A 273 -12.14 -6.47 23.75
CA TYR A 273 -10.93 -5.97 23.14
C TYR A 273 -10.27 -4.96 24.08
N ASP A 274 -9.19 -5.38 24.75
CA ASP A 274 -8.43 -4.53 25.67
C ASP A 274 -7.49 -3.57 24.94
N THR A 275 -7.39 -3.69 23.62
CA THR A 275 -6.50 -2.87 22.78
C THR A 275 -7.25 -1.68 22.17
N PRO A 276 -6.68 -0.48 22.19
CA PRO A 276 -7.20 0.65 21.42
C PRO A 276 -7.11 0.41 19.91
N PHE A 277 -8.02 1.03 19.16
CA PHE A 277 -8.05 0.98 17.70
C PHE A 277 -7.84 2.35 17.06
N VAL A 278 -7.33 2.36 15.84
CA VAL A 278 -7.30 3.51 14.91
C VAL A 278 -7.80 3.09 13.55
N PHE A 279 -8.28 4.04 12.75
CA PHE A 279 -8.72 3.80 11.37
C PHE A 279 -7.71 4.29 10.33
N ASP A 280 -6.82 5.20 10.72
CA ASP A 280 -5.75 5.70 9.86
C ASP A 280 -4.46 4.89 10.07
N LYS A 281 -3.96 4.31 8.98
CA LYS A 281 -2.69 3.55 8.95
C LYS A 281 -1.49 4.44 9.25
N SER A 282 -1.56 5.74 8.97
CA SER A 282 -0.48 6.70 9.24
C SER A 282 -0.13 6.72 10.73
N LEU A 283 -1.12 6.64 11.62
CA LEU A 283 -0.97 6.77 13.08
C LEU A 283 -0.25 5.59 13.74
N VAL A 284 -0.39 4.39 13.19
CA VAL A 284 0.35 3.19 13.66
C VAL A 284 1.70 3.02 12.97
N SER A 285 2.02 3.89 12.00
CA SER A 285 3.33 3.91 11.37
C SER A 285 4.40 4.34 12.38
N VAL A 286 5.58 3.72 12.28
CA VAL A 286 6.77 4.17 13.00
C VAL A 286 7.20 5.59 12.54
N ALA A 287 6.66 6.09 11.43
CA ALA A 287 6.88 7.44 10.92
C ALA A 287 5.83 8.48 11.32
N SER A 288 4.82 8.12 12.13
CA SER A 288 3.85 9.08 12.64
C SER A 288 4.51 10.08 13.60
N ASP A 289 4.24 11.37 13.41
CA ASP A 289 4.57 12.43 14.39
C ASP A 289 3.60 12.42 15.58
N ILE A 290 2.40 11.87 15.39
CA ILE A 290 1.39 11.72 16.44
C ILE A 290 1.64 10.41 17.18
N GLN A 291 1.82 10.50 18.51
CA GLN A 291 1.92 9.33 19.36
C GLN A 291 0.53 8.72 19.62
N VAL A 292 0.46 7.40 19.64
CA VAL A 292 -0.72 6.63 20.06
C VAL A 292 -0.29 5.61 21.12
N PRO A 293 -1.20 5.17 22.00
CA PRO A 293 -0.90 4.18 23.03
C PRO A 293 -0.26 2.91 22.48
N GLU A 294 0.46 2.21 23.35
CA GLU A 294 1.07 0.94 22.98
C GLU A 294 0.01 -0.13 22.71
N GLY A 295 0.29 -1.03 21.77
CA GLY A 295 -0.66 -2.08 21.37
C GLY A 295 -1.85 -1.62 20.54
N THR A 296 -1.93 -0.32 20.16
CA THR A 296 -2.96 0.19 19.24
C THR A 296 -2.96 -0.58 17.92
N LYS A 297 -4.15 -0.97 17.45
CA LYS A 297 -4.33 -1.74 16.21
C LYS A 297 -5.09 -0.96 15.15
N LEU A 298 -4.74 -1.18 13.88
CA LEU A 298 -5.52 -0.69 12.76
C LEU A 298 -6.82 -1.50 12.63
N LEU A 299 -7.94 -0.78 12.54
CA LEU A 299 -9.26 -1.34 12.31
C LEU A 299 -9.79 -0.84 10.97
N GLY A 300 -10.16 -1.76 10.10
CA GLY A 300 -10.64 -1.46 8.74
C GLY A 300 -10.89 -2.74 7.95
N PRO A 301 -11.21 -2.64 6.65
CA PRO A 301 -11.47 -3.80 5.79
C PRO A 301 -10.33 -4.83 5.85
N GLY A 302 -10.69 -6.11 5.96
CA GLY A 302 -9.76 -7.22 6.18
C GLY A 302 -9.48 -7.55 7.65
N HIS A 303 -9.89 -6.69 8.59
CA HIS A 303 -9.94 -7.06 10.00
C HIS A 303 -11.22 -7.85 10.29
N ILE A 304 -11.11 -9.04 10.88
CA ILE A 304 -12.22 -9.99 11.08
C ILE A 304 -13.45 -9.33 11.75
N LEU A 305 -13.24 -8.48 12.75
CA LEU A 305 -14.33 -7.73 13.40
C LEU A 305 -15.05 -6.77 12.44
N PHE A 306 -14.29 -6.06 11.62
CA PHE A 306 -14.81 -5.08 10.67
C PHE A 306 -15.60 -5.78 9.56
N ASP A 307 -15.05 -6.87 9.01
CA ASP A 307 -15.73 -7.66 7.97
C ASP A 307 -17.02 -8.31 8.50
N THR A 308 -17.03 -8.73 9.77
CA THR A 308 -18.23 -9.23 10.43
C THR A 308 -19.28 -8.13 10.61
N LEU A 309 -18.86 -6.89 10.89
CA LEU A 309 -19.74 -5.73 10.99
C LEU A 309 -20.34 -5.35 9.62
N ILE A 310 -19.55 -5.43 8.53
CA ILE A 310 -20.06 -5.26 7.17
C ILE A 310 -21.13 -6.31 6.86
N GLU A 311 -20.85 -7.59 7.13
CA GLU A 311 -21.82 -8.66 6.91
C GLU A 311 -23.10 -8.47 7.71
N TRP A 312 -22.98 -8.02 8.96
CA TRP A 312 -24.13 -7.66 9.77
C TRP A 312 -24.94 -6.52 9.14
N ALA A 313 -24.29 -5.43 8.75
CA ALA A 313 -24.96 -4.27 8.15
C ALA A 313 -25.70 -4.64 6.86
N ILE A 314 -25.07 -5.42 5.97
CA ILE A 314 -25.70 -5.91 4.73
C ILE A 314 -26.90 -6.80 5.06
N LYS A 315 -26.77 -7.69 6.03
CA LYS A 315 -27.83 -8.62 6.43
C LYS A 315 -29.05 -7.88 6.99
N GLU A 316 -28.85 -6.93 7.90
CA GLU A 316 -29.93 -6.13 8.48
C GLU A 316 -30.62 -5.25 7.43
N SER A 317 -29.86 -4.78 6.43
CA SER A 317 -30.39 -3.91 5.37
C SER A 317 -31.09 -4.66 4.23
N ARG A 318 -31.09 -6.00 4.24
CA ARG A 318 -31.55 -6.82 3.10
C ARG A 318 -33.01 -6.58 2.72
N ASP A 319 -33.89 -6.50 3.71
CA ASP A 319 -35.33 -6.26 3.46
C ASP A 319 -35.57 -4.86 2.89
N THR A 320 -34.78 -3.88 3.35
CA THR A 320 -34.78 -2.51 2.84
C THR A 320 -34.22 -2.45 1.42
N PHE A 321 -33.15 -3.19 1.13
CA PHE A 321 -32.56 -3.29 -0.20
C PHE A 321 -33.54 -3.87 -1.22
N ALA A 322 -34.37 -4.83 -0.82
CA ALA A 322 -35.38 -5.45 -1.67
C ALA A 322 -36.58 -4.53 -1.98
N LYS A 323 -36.99 -3.68 -1.03
CA LYS A 323 -38.12 -2.74 -1.22
C LYS A 323 -37.71 -1.47 -1.96
N GLY A 324 -36.42 -1.12 -1.90
CA GLY A 324 -35.88 0.16 -2.33
C GLY A 324 -35.93 1.21 -1.23
N SER A 325 -35.05 2.19 -1.32
CA SER A 325 -34.86 3.24 -0.30
C SER A 325 -35.05 4.65 -0.85
N VAL A 326 -35.27 5.62 0.02
CA VAL A 326 -35.17 7.05 -0.32
C VAL A 326 -34.02 7.64 0.48
N ILE A 327 -33.14 8.35 -0.21
CA ILE A 327 -31.98 9.04 0.36
C ILE A 327 -31.97 10.49 -0.12
N VAL A 328 -31.35 11.37 0.65
CA VAL A 328 -31.31 12.81 0.36
C VAL A 328 -29.91 13.20 -0.05
N ASP A 329 -29.80 13.88 -1.17
CA ASP A 329 -28.56 14.50 -1.64
C ASP A 329 -28.75 16.03 -1.64
N PRO A 330 -27.87 16.80 -0.95
CA PRO A 330 -27.97 18.25 -0.92
C PRO A 330 -27.64 18.93 -2.26
N GLU A 331 -26.91 18.26 -3.17
CA GLU A 331 -26.35 18.89 -4.37
C GLU A 331 -27.31 18.86 -5.56
N ILE A 332 -28.21 17.89 -5.61
CA ILE A 332 -29.15 17.73 -6.72
C ILE A 332 -30.33 18.72 -6.64
N SER A 333 -30.85 19.05 -7.82
CA SER A 333 -32.02 19.93 -8.00
C SER A 333 -33.32 19.15 -8.23
N GLU A 334 -33.24 17.99 -8.87
CA GLU A 334 -34.36 17.12 -9.22
C GLU A 334 -34.17 15.70 -8.68
N PRO A 335 -35.25 15.00 -8.26
CA PRO A 335 -35.16 13.60 -7.86
C PRO A 335 -34.62 12.70 -8.97
N LYS A 336 -33.74 11.76 -8.62
CA LYS A 336 -33.16 10.77 -9.54
C LYS A 336 -33.39 9.37 -8.99
N ARG A 337 -33.52 8.37 -9.87
CA ARG A 337 -33.52 6.97 -9.46
C ARG A 337 -32.14 6.38 -9.69
N VAL A 338 -31.69 5.55 -8.76
CA VAL A 338 -30.38 4.93 -8.81
C VAL A 338 -30.48 3.43 -8.59
N TYR A 339 -29.69 2.68 -9.34
CA TYR A 339 -29.64 1.22 -9.29
C TYR A 339 -28.22 0.80 -8.96
N LEU A 340 -28.05 0.09 -7.85
CA LEU A 340 -26.76 -0.45 -7.45
C LEU A 340 -26.58 -1.83 -8.07
N VAL A 341 -25.65 -1.95 -9.00
CA VAL A 341 -25.44 -3.16 -9.80
C VAL A 341 -24.05 -3.73 -9.54
N ARG A 342 -23.99 -5.05 -9.40
CA ARG A 342 -22.75 -5.81 -9.30
C ARG A 342 -22.52 -6.55 -10.61
N SER A 343 -21.39 -6.27 -11.26
CA SER A 343 -20.94 -6.99 -12.45
C SER A 343 -19.66 -7.75 -12.15
N TRP A 344 -19.57 -9.00 -12.59
CA TRP A 344 -18.38 -9.81 -12.38
C TRP A 344 -18.11 -10.75 -13.56
N ILE A 345 -16.82 -11.00 -13.74
CA ILE A 345 -16.25 -11.87 -14.76
C ILE A 345 -15.64 -13.06 -14.04
N GLU A 346 -15.96 -14.27 -14.48
CA GLU A 346 -15.42 -15.50 -13.91
C GLU A 346 -14.51 -16.22 -14.90
N ASP A 347 -13.61 -17.03 -14.37
CA ASP A 347 -12.82 -17.99 -15.12
C ASP A 347 -13.32 -19.43 -14.89
N ASN A 348 -12.79 -20.37 -15.68
CA ASN A 348 -13.23 -21.76 -15.66
C ASN A 348 -12.49 -22.65 -14.64
N ARG A 349 -11.70 -22.11 -13.71
CA ARG A 349 -10.94 -22.94 -12.74
C ARG A 349 -11.88 -23.75 -11.85
N LYS A 350 -11.44 -24.92 -11.37
CA LYS A 350 -12.30 -25.79 -10.53
C LYS A 350 -12.59 -25.20 -9.15
N ASP A 351 -11.67 -24.41 -8.60
CA ASP A 351 -11.82 -23.76 -7.30
C ASP A 351 -12.73 -22.52 -7.42
N GLN A 352 -14.00 -22.66 -7.00
CA GLN A 352 -14.98 -21.57 -7.03
C GLN A 352 -14.51 -20.30 -6.31
N ARG A 353 -13.68 -20.42 -5.27
CA ARG A 353 -13.18 -19.26 -4.51
C ARG A 353 -12.20 -18.40 -5.31
N LYS A 354 -11.68 -18.94 -6.41
CA LYS A 354 -10.67 -18.29 -7.25
C LYS A 354 -11.23 -17.89 -8.62
N ARG A 355 -12.48 -18.24 -8.95
CA ARG A 355 -13.02 -18.00 -10.29
C ARG A 355 -13.18 -16.54 -10.64
N VAL A 356 -13.47 -15.69 -9.65
CA VAL A 356 -13.71 -14.26 -9.90
C VAL A 356 -12.44 -13.63 -10.44
N ALA A 357 -12.50 -13.21 -11.70
CA ALA A 357 -11.39 -12.62 -12.43
C ALA A 357 -11.39 -11.09 -12.35
N ASP A 358 -12.59 -10.50 -12.41
CA ASP A 358 -12.83 -9.07 -12.19
C ASP A 358 -14.22 -8.91 -11.57
N GLU A 359 -14.38 -8.02 -10.60
CA GLU A 359 -15.66 -7.72 -9.96
C GLU A 359 -15.76 -6.22 -9.73
N ARG A 360 -16.89 -5.65 -10.13
CA ARG A 360 -17.17 -4.21 -10.04
C ARG A 360 -18.53 -3.98 -9.42
N LEU A 361 -18.58 -2.96 -8.58
CA LEU A 361 -19.80 -2.37 -8.07
C LEU A 361 -20.00 -1.05 -8.79
N VAL A 362 -21.15 -0.85 -9.42
CA VAL A 362 -21.44 0.33 -10.25
C VAL A 362 -22.81 0.88 -9.88
N LEU A 363 -22.96 2.19 -9.99
CA LEU A 363 -24.24 2.87 -9.80
C LEU A 363 -24.78 3.33 -11.15
N ILE A 364 -26.01 2.96 -11.47
CA ILE A 364 -26.69 3.40 -12.67
C ILE A 364 -27.68 4.48 -12.26
N LEU A 365 -27.54 5.66 -12.85
CA LEU A 365 -28.45 6.79 -12.67
C LEU A 365 -29.50 6.78 -13.77
N GLU A 366 -30.76 6.91 -13.37
CA GLU A 366 -31.88 7.18 -14.25
C GLU A 366 -32.30 8.65 -14.07
N ASP A 367 -32.18 9.41 -15.15
CA ASP A 367 -32.62 10.80 -15.26
C ASP A 367 -33.54 11.00 -16.46
N ASN A 368 -33.94 12.25 -16.72
CA ASN A 368 -34.83 12.60 -17.83
C ASN A 368 -34.23 12.34 -19.23
N ARG A 369 -32.92 12.06 -19.32
CA ARG A 369 -32.18 11.81 -20.57
C ARG A 369 -31.90 10.31 -20.79
N GLY A 370 -32.09 9.47 -19.78
CA GLY A 370 -31.97 8.02 -19.86
C GLY A 370 -31.12 7.44 -18.73
N LEU A 371 -30.45 6.32 -19.02
CA LEU A 371 -29.55 5.65 -18.09
C LEU A 371 -28.11 6.12 -18.30
N SER A 372 -27.39 6.35 -17.21
CA SER A 372 -25.97 6.69 -17.22
C SER A 372 -25.20 6.01 -16.09
N LEU A 373 -23.90 5.81 -16.28
CA LEU A 373 -23.01 5.21 -15.29
C LEU A 373 -22.40 6.27 -14.38
N THR A 374 -22.31 5.95 -13.09
CA THR A 374 -21.51 6.70 -12.12
C THR A 374 -20.91 5.76 -11.05
N SER A 375 -20.03 6.31 -10.23
CA SER A 375 -19.42 5.60 -9.11
C SER A 375 -20.41 5.40 -7.95
N PRO A 376 -20.39 4.25 -7.26
CA PRO A 376 -21.14 4.07 -6.00
C PRO A 376 -20.71 5.05 -4.89
N ALA A 377 -19.55 5.71 -5.04
CA ALA A 377 -19.07 6.70 -4.09
C ALA A 377 -20.02 7.91 -3.94
N GLU A 378 -20.84 8.22 -4.95
CA GLU A 378 -21.89 9.26 -4.89
C GLU A 378 -22.88 9.04 -3.73
N LEU A 379 -23.10 7.77 -3.33
CA LEU A 379 -23.97 7.45 -2.20
C LEU A 379 -23.37 7.85 -0.85
N LEU A 380 -22.09 8.21 -0.80
CA LEU A 380 -21.41 8.64 0.42
C LEU A 380 -21.79 10.07 0.82
N ASP A 381 -22.19 10.91 -0.14
CA ASP A 381 -22.68 12.28 0.06
C ASP A 381 -24.16 12.31 0.50
N CYS A 382 -24.86 11.18 0.37
CA CYS A 382 -26.26 11.06 0.71
C CYS A 382 -26.50 10.90 2.23
N VAL A 383 -27.59 11.51 2.71
CA VAL A 383 -28.07 11.37 4.09
C VAL A 383 -29.48 10.79 4.17
N PRO A 384 -29.86 10.20 5.31
CA PRO A 384 -31.22 9.73 5.51
C PRO A 384 -32.23 10.91 5.46
N PRO A 385 -33.44 10.68 4.90
CA PRO A 385 -34.48 11.69 4.83
C PRO A 385 -35.01 12.12 6.20
N GLU A 386 -35.43 13.38 6.30
CA GLU A 386 -36.15 13.88 7.47
C GLU A 386 -37.60 13.39 7.43
N GLY A 387 -37.95 12.47 8.33
CA GLY A 387 -39.32 11.96 8.46
C GLY A 387 -39.63 10.75 7.58
N VAL A 388 -40.91 10.55 7.27
CA VAL A 388 -41.35 9.39 6.48
C VAL A 388 -41.06 9.67 5.00
N PRO A 389 -40.27 8.81 4.32
CA PRO A 389 -39.94 9.02 2.93
C PRO A 389 -41.20 8.92 2.06
N VAL A 390 -41.42 9.94 1.23
CA VAL A 390 -42.44 9.91 0.18
C VAL A 390 -41.77 9.36 -1.07
N PHE A 391 -42.23 8.21 -1.54
CA PHE A 391 -41.75 7.62 -2.78
C PHE A 391 -42.43 8.33 -3.96
N PRO A 392 -41.70 9.09 -4.79
CA PRO A 392 -42.29 9.64 -6.00
C PRO A 392 -42.71 8.49 -6.90
N ASN A 393 -43.94 8.59 -7.43
CA ASN A 393 -44.50 7.60 -8.34
C ASN A 393 -43.99 7.85 -9.76
N THR A 394 -42.69 7.65 -9.98
CA THR A 394 -42.07 7.71 -11.30
C THR A 394 -42.11 6.32 -11.95
N PRO A 395 -42.67 6.16 -13.16
CA PRO A 395 -42.43 4.94 -13.94
C PRO A 395 -40.92 4.89 -14.21
N GLY A 396 -40.30 3.77 -13.89
CA GLY A 396 -38.88 3.57 -14.19
C GLY A 396 -38.67 2.19 -14.80
N TYR A 397 -37.45 1.93 -15.21
CA TYR A 397 -37.06 0.67 -15.85
C TYR A 397 -37.31 -0.52 -14.93
N THR A 398 -37.70 -1.63 -15.55
CA THR A 398 -37.81 -2.93 -14.91
C THR A 398 -36.42 -3.49 -14.57
N GLU A 399 -36.38 -4.43 -13.62
CA GLU A 399 -35.13 -5.09 -13.23
C GLU A 399 -34.44 -5.77 -14.43
N ASP A 400 -35.20 -6.38 -15.33
CA ASP A 400 -34.66 -7.05 -16.51
C ASP A 400 -34.06 -6.08 -17.53
N GLU A 401 -34.69 -4.90 -17.72
CA GLU A 401 -34.17 -3.84 -18.59
C GLU A 401 -32.84 -3.29 -18.05
N ILE A 402 -32.76 -3.04 -16.74
CA ILE A 402 -31.53 -2.57 -16.08
C ILE A 402 -30.43 -3.62 -16.20
N LYS A 403 -30.74 -4.91 -15.99
CA LYS A 403 -29.76 -5.99 -16.12
C LYS A 403 -29.23 -6.14 -17.54
N LEU A 404 -30.09 -6.00 -18.54
CA LEU A 404 -29.69 -6.07 -19.95
C LEU A 404 -28.80 -4.88 -20.31
N TRP A 405 -29.21 -3.66 -19.96
CA TRP A 405 -28.42 -2.46 -20.20
C TRP A 405 -27.06 -2.53 -19.48
N ALA A 406 -27.04 -2.98 -18.22
CA ALA A 406 -25.80 -3.18 -17.47
C ALA A 406 -24.90 -4.25 -18.10
N TYR A 407 -25.47 -5.28 -18.72
CA TYR A 407 -24.67 -6.27 -19.41
C TYR A 407 -23.95 -5.67 -20.63
N GLU A 408 -24.67 -4.91 -21.45
CA GLU A 408 -24.17 -4.27 -22.67
C GLU A 408 -23.16 -3.15 -22.36
N GLU A 409 -23.48 -2.23 -21.45
CA GLU A 409 -22.66 -1.03 -21.18
C GLU A 409 -21.56 -1.26 -20.13
N ILE A 410 -21.67 -2.29 -19.28
CA ILE A 410 -20.70 -2.54 -18.19
C ILE A 410 -20.00 -3.88 -18.37
N THR A 411 -20.76 -4.97 -18.38
CA THR A 411 -20.19 -6.32 -18.27
C THR A 411 -19.37 -6.71 -19.50
N GLU A 412 -19.82 -6.38 -20.70
CA GLU A 412 -19.10 -6.69 -21.94
C GLU A 412 -17.77 -5.91 -22.05
N PRO A 413 -17.74 -4.56 -21.88
CA PRO A 413 -16.48 -3.82 -21.81
C PRO A 413 -15.57 -4.27 -20.65
N GLN A 414 -16.14 -4.65 -19.50
CA GLN A 414 -15.37 -5.19 -18.37
C GLN A 414 -14.70 -6.51 -18.74
N LYS A 415 -15.39 -7.40 -19.46
CA LYS A 415 -14.84 -8.67 -19.92
C LYS A 415 -13.66 -8.47 -20.86
N ASP A 416 -13.77 -7.58 -21.84
CA ASP A 416 -12.68 -7.33 -22.79
C ASP A 416 -11.42 -6.83 -22.08
N ASN A 417 -11.58 -5.88 -21.17
CA ASN A 417 -10.49 -5.38 -20.32
C ASN A 417 -9.91 -6.47 -19.39
N ALA A 418 -10.76 -7.37 -18.87
CA ALA A 418 -10.33 -8.49 -18.06
C ALA A 418 -9.53 -9.52 -18.89
N VAL A 419 -9.95 -9.81 -20.12
CA VAL A 419 -9.25 -10.71 -21.05
C VAL A 419 -7.84 -10.19 -21.33
N HIS A 420 -7.69 -8.91 -21.69
CA HIS A 420 -6.38 -8.33 -21.95
C HIS A 420 -5.42 -8.45 -20.75
N ARG A 421 -5.85 -8.01 -19.56
CA ARG A 421 -5.04 -8.12 -18.34
C ARG A 421 -4.71 -9.58 -17.99
N ARG A 422 -5.68 -10.48 -18.14
CA ARG A 422 -5.54 -11.88 -17.78
C ARG A 422 -4.58 -12.61 -18.70
N LEU A 423 -4.60 -12.33 -20.01
CA LEU A 423 -3.65 -12.91 -20.97
C LEU A 423 -2.21 -12.50 -20.66
N GLU A 424 -1.96 -11.24 -20.33
CA GLU A 424 -0.63 -10.77 -19.92
C GLU A 424 -0.15 -11.42 -18.63
N GLU A 425 -1.02 -11.51 -17.62
CA GLU A 425 -0.73 -12.18 -16.35
C GLU A 425 -0.42 -13.67 -16.58
N CYS A 426 -1.26 -14.37 -17.33
CA CYS A 426 -1.08 -15.78 -17.65
C CYS A 426 0.21 -16.02 -18.45
N ALA A 427 0.58 -15.15 -19.38
CA ALA A 427 1.84 -15.27 -20.11
C ALA A 427 3.06 -15.19 -19.18
N LYS A 428 3.05 -14.27 -18.21
CA LYS A 428 4.11 -14.13 -17.20
C LYS A 428 4.18 -15.36 -16.30
N ILE A 429 3.04 -15.82 -15.79
CA ILE A 429 2.95 -17.01 -14.93
C ILE A 429 3.39 -18.25 -15.69
N ARG A 430 2.97 -18.43 -16.95
CA ARG A 430 3.35 -19.57 -17.80
C ARG A 430 4.86 -19.67 -17.92
N LYS A 431 5.51 -18.58 -18.33
CA LYS A 431 6.97 -18.51 -18.46
C LYS A 431 7.67 -18.89 -17.15
N TYR A 432 7.22 -18.33 -16.02
CA TYR A 432 7.78 -18.65 -14.72
C TYR A 432 7.62 -20.12 -14.34
N LEU A 433 6.41 -20.69 -14.50
CA LEU A 433 6.15 -22.09 -14.19
C LEU A 433 6.96 -23.03 -15.08
N GLU A 434 7.07 -22.73 -16.37
CA GLU A 434 7.87 -23.51 -17.30
C GLU A 434 9.34 -23.52 -16.89
N THR A 435 9.93 -22.35 -16.61
CA THR A 435 11.33 -22.25 -16.15
C THR A 435 11.52 -22.97 -14.81
N ALA A 436 10.75 -22.60 -13.78
CA ALA A 436 10.92 -23.13 -12.43
C ALA A 436 10.74 -24.66 -12.35
N PHE A 437 9.73 -25.23 -13.01
CA PHE A 437 9.58 -26.68 -13.01
C PHE A 437 10.67 -27.36 -13.85
N THR A 438 11.13 -26.74 -14.95
CA THR A 438 12.19 -27.34 -15.78
C THR A 438 13.52 -27.38 -15.03
N ASP A 439 13.87 -26.31 -14.32
CA ASP A 439 15.06 -26.27 -13.46
C ASP A 439 14.94 -27.29 -12.31
N LEU A 440 13.84 -27.29 -11.55
CA LEU A 440 13.63 -28.26 -10.47
C LEU A 440 13.69 -29.72 -10.95
N ILE A 441 13.15 -30.01 -12.13
CA ILE A 441 13.21 -31.35 -12.72
C ILE A 441 14.65 -31.67 -13.15
N ARG A 442 15.36 -30.72 -13.75
CA ARG A 442 16.78 -30.89 -14.14
C ARG A 442 17.63 -31.20 -12.92
N ASP A 443 17.55 -30.39 -11.86
CA ASP A 443 18.35 -30.56 -10.64
C ASP A 443 18.12 -31.94 -10.01
N ARG A 444 16.87 -32.43 -10.00
CA ARG A 444 16.53 -33.77 -9.48
C ARG A 444 17.00 -34.90 -10.41
N ILE A 445 17.04 -34.67 -11.72
CA ILE A 445 17.60 -35.64 -12.67
C ILE A 445 19.12 -35.71 -12.51
N GLU A 446 19.80 -34.58 -12.28
CA GLU A 446 21.24 -34.55 -11.98
C GLU A 446 21.54 -35.34 -10.71
N GLU A 447 20.82 -35.07 -9.61
CA GLU A 447 20.94 -35.83 -8.36
C GLU A 447 20.65 -37.34 -8.55
N LEU A 448 19.70 -37.70 -9.42
CA LEU A 448 19.43 -39.10 -9.75
C LEU A 448 20.57 -39.73 -10.53
N ASN A 449 21.19 -39.01 -11.46
CA ASN A 449 22.33 -39.50 -12.23
C ASN A 449 23.54 -39.73 -11.32
N ASP A 450 23.81 -38.82 -10.37
CA ASP A 450 24.89 -38.96 -9.39
C ASP A 450 24.71 -40.21 -8.53
N LEU A 451 23.48 -40.45 -8.04
CA LEU A 451 23.16 -41.68 -7.29
C LEU A 451 23.29 -42.94 -8.16
N GLN A 452 22.90 -42.89 -9.43
CA GLN A 452 23.08 -44.01 -10.35
C GLN A 452 24.56 -44.32 -10.60
N GLU A 453 25.39 -43.28 -10.74
CA GLU A 453 26.84 -43.42 -10.89
C GLU A 453 27.47 -44.01 -9.62
N ALA A 454 27.13 -43.51 -8.43
CA ALA A 454 27.60 -44.07 -7.16
C ALA A 454 27.23 -45.55 -6.97
N SER A 455 26.07 -45.98 -7.47
CA SER A 455 25.63 -47.38 -7.44
C SER A 455 26.51 -48.28 -8.32
N LEU A 456 27.02 -47.77 -9.45
CA LEU A 456 28.00 -48.49 -10.28
C LEU A 456 29.33 -48.73 -9.54
N PHE A 457 29.66 -47.88 -8.56
CA PHE A 457 30.85 -48.00 -7.70
C PHE A 457 30.62 -48.85 -6.43
N GLY A 458 29.43 -49.45 -6.26
CA GLY A 458 29.14 -50.43 -5.22
C GLY A 458 28.39 -49.89 -3.99
N GLU A 459 27.82 -48.68 -4.05
CA GLU A 459 26.95 -48.16 -2.99
C GLU A 459 25.50 -48.67 -3.13
N GLU A 460 24.89 -49.09 -2.00
CA GLU A 460 23.48 -49.50 -1.95
C GLU A 460 22.56 -48.29 -1.74
N ASN A 461 22.03 -47.72 -2.83
CA ASN A 461 21.16 -46.52 -2.80
C ASN A 461 19.85 -46.68 -3.60
N HIS A 462 19.40 -47.92 -3.81
CA HIS A 462 18.21 -48.21 -4.62
C HIS A 462 16.90 -47.59 -4.10
N GLU A 463 16.73 -47.47 -2.78
CA GLU A 463 15.52 -46.85 -2.20
C GLU A 463 15.47 -45.34 -2.47
N GLU A 464 16.61 -44.66 -2.34
CA GLU A 464 16.74 -43.22 -2.61
C GLU A 464 16.50 -42.91 -4.09
N GLN A 465 17.08 -43.72 -5.00
CA GLN A 465 16.82 -43.60 -6.43
C GLN A 465 15.32 -43.72 -6.76
N LYS A 466 14.63 -44.68 -6.15
CA LYS A 466 13.20 -44.90 -6.36
C LYS A 466 12.35 -43.72 -5.84
N LEU A 467 12.68 -43.19 -4.66
CA LEU A 467 12.01 -42.03 -4.09
C LEU A 467 12.20 -40.80 -4.98
N LEU A 468 13.42 -40.59 -5.47
CA LEU A 468 13.76 -39.45 -6.33
C LEU A 468 13.07 -39.54 -7.70
N GLN A 469 12.99 -40.74 -8.29
CA GLN A 469 12.22 -41.00 -9.51
C GLN A 469 10.72 -40.69 -9.32
N GLN A 470 10.13 -41.13 -8.20
CA GLN A 470 8.74 -40.78 -7.86
C GLN A 470 8.58 -39.26 -7.76
N ARG A 471 9.54 -38.57 -7.12
CA ARG A 471 9.49 -37.12 -6.96
C ARG A 471 9.58 -36.37 -8.28
N ILE A 472 10.41 -36.83 -9.22
CA ILE A 472 10.51 -36.27 -10.58
C ILE A 472 9.16 -36.41 -11.30
N GLU A 473 8.52 -37.58 -11.19
CA GLU A 473 7.24 -37.82 -11.86
C GLU A 473 6.10 -37.00 -11.23
N GLU A 474 6.12 -36.82 -9.91
CA GLU A 474 5.23 -35.88 -9.22
C GLU A 474 5.41 -34.44 -9.71
N LEU A 475 6.66 -33.99 -9.89
CA LEU A 475 6.96 -32.64 -10.40
C LEU A 475 6.46 -32.46 -11.84
N LYS A 476 6.67 -33.45 -12.72
CA LYS A 476 6.14 -33.43 -14.08
C LYS A 476 4.61 -33.38 -14.10
N THR A 477 3.96 -34.24 -13.31
CA THR A 477 2.50 -34.26 -13.18
C THR A 477 1.99 -32.90 -12.71
N ARG A 478 2.61 -32.35 -11.66
CA ARG A 478 2.25 -31.04 -11.11
C ARG A 478 2.47 -29.89 -12.10
N LYS A 479 3.51 -29.96 -12.94
CA LYS A 479 3.75 -28.99 -14.04
C LYS A 479 2.56 -29.00 -15.01
N VAL A 480 2.15 -30.18 -15.47
CA VAL A 480 1.01 -30.34 -16.40
C VAL A 480 -0.28 -29.82 -15.77
N GLU A 481 -0.58 -30.20 -14.53
CA GLU A 481 -1.77 -29.72 -13.81
C GLU A 481 -1.79 -28.20 -13.66
N ARG A 482 -0.66 -27.60 -13.29
CA ARG A 482 -0.54 -26.14 -13.14
C ARG A 482 -0.72 -25.39 -14.46
N LEU A 483 -0.17 -25.91 -15.55
CA LEU A 483 -0.36 -25.33 -16.88
C LEU A 483 -1.81 -25.48 -17.37
N TYR A 484 -2.46 -26.60 -17.03
CA TYR A 484 -3.87 -26.79 -17.32
C TYR A 484 -4.76 -25.82 -16.53
N ASP A 485 -4.52 -25.64 -15.23
CA ASP A 485 -5.21 -24.63 -14.42
C ASP A 485 -5.06 -23.21 -15.01
N LEU A 486 -3.89 -22.90 -15.57
CA LEU A 486 -3.62 -21.63 -16.24
C LEU A 486 -4.43 -21.48 -17.54
N SER A 487 -4.60 -22.55 -18.31
CA SER A 487 -5.47 -22.54 -19.50
C SER A 487 -6.94 -22.30 -19.15
N LEU A 488 -7.42 -22.81 -18.00
CA LEU A 488 -8.76 -22.52 -17.50
C LEU A 488 -8.91 -21.07 -17.04
N MET A 489 -7.83 -20.48 -16.51
CA MET A 489 -7.77 -19.10 -16.07
C MET A 489 -7.81 -18.08 -17.23
N GLU A 490 -7.42 -18.49 -18.45
CA GLU A 490 -7.54 -17.69 -19.68
C GLU A 490 -8.98 -17.70 -20.26
N GLN A 491 -9.81 -18.67 -19.87
CA GLN A 491 -11.18 -18.80 -20.35
C GLN A 491 -12.13 -18.00 -19.47
N LEU A 492 -12.35 -16.74 -19.85
CA LEU A 492 -13.24 -15.84 -19.13
C LEU A 492 -14.69 -15.88 -19.65
N SER A 493 -15.64 -15.87 -18.73
CA SER A 493 -17.07 -15.75 -19.00
C SER A 493 -17.66 -14.55 -18.28
N ALA A 494 -18.62 -13.89 -18.94
CA ALA A 494 -19.42 -12.83 -18.37
C ALA A 494 -20.73 -13.42 -17.84
N SER A 495 -21.09 -13.07 -16.61
CA SER A 495 -22.39 -13.40 -16.04
C SER A 495 -23.36 -12.23 -16.23
N LEU A 496 -24.67 -12.53 -16.20
CA LEU A 496 -25.66 -11.45 -16.09
C LEU A 496 -25.42 -10.68 -14.77
N PRO A 497 -25.40 -9.35 -14.80
CA PRO A 497 -25.13 -8.56 -13.62
C PRO A 497 -26.27 -8.67 -12.60
N ASP A 498 -25.93 -8.54 -11.32
CA ASP A 498 -26.88 -8.60 -10.22
C ASP A 498 -27.32 -7.18 -9.83
N LEU A 499 -28.63 -6.93 -9.88
CA LEU A 499 -29.22 -5.75 -9.25
C LEU A 499 -29.29 -5.99 -7.75
N LEU A 500 -28.46 -5.27 -6.97
CA LEU A 500 -28.40 -5.43 -5.52
C LEU A 500 -29.52 -4.67 -4.81
N THR A 501 -29.76 -3.43 -5.25
CA THR A 501 -30.81 -2.57 -4.70
C THR A 501 -31.11 -1.40 -5.64
N GLN A 502 -32.23 -0.72 -5.37
CA GLN A 502 -32.59 0.55 -6.00
C GLN A 502 -32.89 1.59 -4.94
N ALA A 503 -32.59 2.85 -5.22
CA ALA A 503 -32.94 3.97 -4.35
C ALA A 503 -33.44 5.15 -5.17
N ILE A 504 -34.21 6.02 -4.53
CA ILE A 504 -34.59 7.32 -5.06
C ILE A 504 -33.81 8.36 -4.28
N VAL A 505 -33.01 9.13 -4.98
CA VAL A 505 -32.26 10.26 -4.43
C VAL A 505 -33.13 11.49 -4.60
N ILE A 506 -33.42 12.19 -3.51
CA ILE A 506 -34.23 13.40 -3.51
C ILE A 506 -33.39 14.60 -3.06
N PRO A 507 -33.69 15.82 -3.56
CA PRO A 507 -32.98 17.02 -3.14
C PRO A 507 -33.23 17.34 -1.67
N ALA A 508 -32.25 17.96 -1.00
CA ALA A 508 -32.44 18.45 0.36
C ALA A 508 -33.57 19.52 0.44
N PRO A 509 -34.43 19.46 1.49
CA PRO A 509 -35.48 20.44 1.69
C PRO A 509 -34.88 21.81 2.01
N ASN A 510 -35.46 22.88 1.44
CA ASN A 510 -35.02 24.28 1.63
C ASN A 510 -33.59 24.59 1.18
N ALA A 511 -33.03 23.82 0.24
CA ALA A 511 -31.73 24.12 -0.34
C ALA A 511 -31.76 25.43 -1.13
N VAL A 512 -30.74 26.27 -0.92
CA VAL A 512 -30.58 27.56 -1.61
C VAL A 512 -29.65 27.35 -2.80
N ASP A 513 -29.96 28.01 -3.92
CA ASP A 513 -29.11 27.98 -5.11
C ASP A 513 -27.76 28.68 -4.82
N GLU A 514 -26.63 28.15 -5.29
CA GLU A 514 -25.30 28.75 -5.12
C GLU A 514 -25.21 30.22 -5.57
N THR A 515 -26.10 30.60 -6.50
CA THR A 515 -26.26 31.96 -7.00
C THR A 515 -26.89 32.95 -5.99
N LYS A 516 -27.50 32.47 -4.89
CA LYS A 516 -28.21 33.29 -3.87
C LYS A 516 -27.62 33.11 -2.46
N LEU A 517 -26.29 33.18 -2.38
CA LEU A 517 -25.54 32.89 -1.16
C LEU A 517 -25.85 33.84 0.01
N ASP A 518 -26.30 35.07 -0.26
CA ASP A 518 -26.69 36.05 0.77
C ASP A 518 -27.92 35.61 1.60
N GLU A 519 -28.70 34.64 1.10
CA GLU A 519 -29.86 34.06 1.80
C GLU A 519 -29.50 32.78 2.59
N ALA A 520 -28.30 32.22 2.38
CA ALA A 520 -27.86 30.98 3.01
C ALA A 520 -27.58 31.19 4.52
N ARG A 521 -28.21 30.36 5.36
CA ARG A 521 -27.98 30.31 6.81
C ARG A 521 -27.31 29.00 7.19
N THR A 522 -26.58 28.98 8.30
CA THR A 522 -26.02 27.74 8.88
C THR A 522 -27.14 26.71 9.06
N GLY A 523 -27.00 25.52 8.46
CA GLY A 523 -28.01 24.47 8.44
C GLY A 523 -28.88 24.39 7.18
N MET A 524 -28.67 25.25 6.17
CA MET A 524 -29.29 25.13 4.83
C MET A 524 -28.28 24.55 3.83
N ALA A 525 -28.73 23.57 3.03
CA ALA A 525 -27.94 22.99 1.94
C ALA A 525 -27.81 23.96 0.76
N MET A 526 -26.74 23.87 -0.02
CA MET A 526 -26.58 24.61 -1.28
C MET A 526 -26.59 23.70 -2.51
N ARG A 527 -27.19 24.19 -3.59
CA ARG A 527 -27.31 23.49 -4.88
C ARG A 527 -26.31 23.99 -5.90
N ARG A 528 -25.72 23.05 -6.62
CA ARG A 528 -24.76 23.25 -7.70
C ARG A 528 -25.44 23.85 -8.95
N ASP A 529 -24.77 24.82 -9.61
CA ASP A 529 -25.12 25.27 -10.97
C ASP A 529 -24.30 24.48 -12.01
N ASP A 530 -24.93 23.46 -12.61
CA ASP A 530 -24.30 22.54 -13.56
C ASP A 530 -23.67 23.26 -14.78
N GLU A 531 -24.23 24.39 -15.22
CA GLU A 531 -23.67 25.14 -16.36
C GLU A 531 -22.37 25.85 -15.97
N VAL A 532 -22.35 26.47 -14.78
CA VAL A 532 -21.17 27.19 -14.26
C VAL A 532 -20.01 26.22 -14.02
N GLU A 533 -20.32 25.04 -13.54
CA GLU A 533 -19.37 23.97 -13.25
C GLU A 533 -18.77 23.36 -14.52
N ALA A 534 -19.59 23.11 -15.55
CA ALA A 534 -19.09 22.68 -16.84
C ALA A 534 -18.10 23.69 -17.45
N ILE A 535 -18.39 25.00 -17.35
CA ILE A 535 -17.49 26.06 -17.81
C ILE A 535 -16.19 26.09 -16.98
N ALA A 536 -16.31 25.94 -15.65
CA ALA A 536 -15.15 25.93 -14.75
C ALA A 536 -14.22 24.75 -15.05
N MET A 537 -14.78 23.56 -15.28
CA MET A 537 -14.05 22.35 -15.69
C MET A 537 -13.30 22.55 -17.00
N GLU A 538 -13.97 23.09 -18.02
CA GLU A 538 -13.35 23.36 -19.32
C GLU A 538 -12.15 24.32 -19.19
N ILE A 539 -12.31 25.38 -18.38
CA ILE A 539 -11.23 26.37 -18.14
C ILE A 539 -10.07 25.73 -17.38
N ALA A 540 -10.34 24.95 -16.33
CA ALA A 540 -9.32 24.28 -15.53
C ALA A 540 -8.48 23.32 -16.37
N MET A 541 -9.12 22.50 -17.21
CA MET A 541 -8.44 21.55 -18.10
C MET A 541 -7.61 22.28 -19.17
N LYS A 542 -8.19 23.28 -19.87
CA LYS A 542 -7.45 24.07 -20.86
C LYS A 542 -6.21 24.74 -20.27
N TYR A 543 -6.30 25.25 -19.03
CA TYR A 543 -5.16 25.83 -18.35
C TYR A 543 -4.03 24.82 -18.15
N GLU A 544 -4.33 23.61 -17.68
CA GLU A 544 -3.32 22.56 -17.50
C GLU A 544 -2.71 22.12 -18.85
N GLU A 545 -3.55 21.92 -19.87
CA GLU A 545 -3.12 21.56 -21.23
C GLU A 545 -2.21 22.63 -21.87
N SER A 546 -2.49 23.92 -21.63
CA SER A 546 -1.66 25.03 -22.12
C SER A 546 -0.22 24.98 -21.60
N ARG A 547 0.00 24.32 -20.45
CA ARG A 547 1.31 24.12 -19.83
C ARG A 547 1.99 22.83 -20.28
N GLY A 548 1.36 22.09 -21.19
CA GLY A 548 1.81 20.78 -21.66
C GLY A 548 1.53 19.65 -20.67
N TRP A 549 0.57 19.81 -19.75
CA TRP A 549 0.11 18.73 -18.89
C TRP A 549 -1.01 17.95 -19.58
N GLU A 550 -1.11 16.66 -19.30
CA GLU A 550 -2.20 15.80 -19.77
C GLU A 550 -3.30 15.77 -18.71
N SER A 551 -4.43 16.43 -18.98
CA SER A 551 -5.59 16.45 -18.08
C SER A 551 -6.64 15.41 -18.48
N THR A 552 -7.19 14.72 -17.49
CA THR A 552 -8.30 13.77 -17.63
C THR A 552 -9.40 14.14 -16.64
N ASP A 553 -10.63 14.28 -17.13
CA ASP A 553 -11.83 14.38 -16.28
C ASP A 553 -12.10 13.04 -15.62
N VAL A 554 -12.17 13.04 -14.29
CA VAL A 554 -12.44 11.88 -13.44
C VAL A 554 -13.56 12.16 -12.43
N SER A 555 -14.32 13.23 -12.62
CA SER A 555 -15.42 13.64 -11.73
C SER A 555 -16.44 12.52 -11.49
N LYS A 556 -16.70 11.69 -12.51
CA LYS A 556 -17.67 10.56 -12.43
C LYS A 556 -17.09 9.25 -11.91
N GLU A 557 -15.78 9.18 -11.68
CA GLU A 557 -15.09 7.96 -11.22
C GLU A 557 -15.22 7.79 -9.68
N GLY A 558 -15.73 8.81 -8.98
CA GLY A 558 -15.93 8.79 -7.53
C GLY A 558 -14.62 8.86 -6.74
N PHE A 559 -13.60 9.52 -7.31
CA PHE A 559 -12.35 9.77 -6.60
C PHE A 559 -12.41 10.96 -5.63
N HIS A 560 -13.51 11.72 -5.65
CA HIS A 560 -13.72 12.95 -4.86
C HIS A 560 -12.68 14.04 -5.19
N PHE A 561 -12.36 14.13 -6.49
CA PHE A 561 -11.71 15.26 -7.15
C PHE A 561 -12.08 15.20 -8.64
N ASP A 562 -12.10 16.33 -9.33
CA ASP A 562 -12.65 16.39 -10.68
C ASP A 562 -11.64 16.11 -11.80
N VAL A 563 -10.41 16.64 -11.67
CA VAL A 563 -9.41 16.57 -12.75
C VAL A 563 -8.12 15.93 -12.26
N ARG A 564 -7.66 14.91 -12.98
CA ARG A 564 -6.30 14.37 -12.86
C ARG A 564 -5.42 14.99 -13.93
N SER A 565 -4.37 15.69 -13.53
CA SER A 565 -3.43 16.32 -14.46
C SER A 565 -2.03 15.73 -14.28
N VAL A 566 -1.41 15.26 -15.36
CA VAL A 566 -0.09 14.62 -15.35
C VAL A 566 0.92 15.46 -16.13
N SER A 567 2.00 15.86 -15.49
CA SER A 567 3.08 16.62 -16.14
C SER A 567 3.90 15.73 -17.08
N PRO A 568 4.65 16.32 -18.04
CA PRO A 568 5.62 15.58 -18.86
C PRO A 568 6.70 14.83 -18.07
N SER A 569 6.94 15.24 -16.82
CA SER A 569 7.90 14.60 -15.91
C SER A 569 7.31 13.43 -15.10
N GLY A 570 6.01 13.16 -15.24
CA GLY A 570 5.28 12.14 -14.50
C GLY A 570 4.75 12.58 -13.12
N GLU A 571 4.93 13.85 -12.73
CA GLU A 571 4.25 14.40 -11.55
C GLU A 571 2.74 14.49 -11.79
N LYS A 572 1.94 14.07 -10.80
CA LYS A 572 0.47 14.12 -10.84
C LYS A 572 -0.08 15.22 -9.93
N ARG A 573 -1.06 15.96 -10.43
CA ARG A 573 -1.93 16.85 -9.68
C ARG A 573 -3.34 16.30 -9.65
N TYR A 574 -3.97 16.42 -8.48
CA TYR A 574 -5.36 16.07 -8.26
C TYR A 574 -6.10 17.36 -7.94
N ILE A 575 -6.97 17.77 -8.85
CA ILE A 575 -7.55 19.10 -8.88
C ILE A 575 -9.05 18.97 -8.62
N GLU A 576 -9.49 19.64 -7.56
CA GLU A 576 -10.89 19.95 -7.28
C GLU A 576 -11.24 21.28 -7.94
N VAL A 577 -12.32 21.33 -8.73
CA VAL A 577 -12.71 22.53 -9.49
C VAL A 577 -14.02 23.06 -8.93
N LYS A 578 -14.05 24.34 -8.55
CA LYS A 578 -15.27 25.04 -8.12
C LYS A 578 -15.53 26.26 -8.99
N GLY A 579 -16.70 26.31 -9.59
CA GLY A 579 -17.14 27.38 -10.49
C GLY A 579 -18.04 28.40 -9.80
N ARG A 580 -17.96 29.66 -10.21
CA ARG A 580 -18.88 30.73 -9.79
C ARG A 580 -19.24 31.62 -10.97
N ALA A 581 -20.54 31.95 -11.09
CA ALA A 581 -21.02 32.90 -12.10
C ALA A 581 -20.43 34.32 -11.91
N GLN A 582 -20.14 34.71 -10.67
CA GLN A 582 -19.44 35.95 -10.28
C GLN A 582 -18.27 35.59 -9.35
N SER A 583 -17.96 36.41 -8.34
CA SER A 583 -17.08 36.06 -7.21
C SER A 583 -17.92 35.76 -5.96
N GLY A 584 -17.42 34.94 -5.03
CA GLY A 584 -18.13 34.65 -3.78
C GLY A 584 -17.56 33.45 -3.03
N ALA A 585 -18.24 33.05 -1.95
CA ALA A 585 -17.90 31.83 -1.22
C ALA A 585 -18.13 30.58 -2.08
N ILE A 586 -17.39 29.51 -1.79
CA ILE A 586 -17.53 28.21 -2.47
C ILE A 586 -17.97 27.14 -1.48
N VAL A 587 -18.58 26.07 -1.99
CA VAL A 587 -18.94 24.88 -1.22
C VAL A 587 -18.02 23.74 -1.61
N ILE A 588 -17.59 22.97 -0.62
CA ILE A 588 -16.81 21.74 -0.79
C ILE A 588 -17.50 20.65 0.02
N THR A 589 -17.64 19.45 -0.54
CA THR A 589 -18.22 18.31 0.17
C THR A 589 -17.23 17.72 1.18
N GLU A 590 -17.73 16.98 2.17
CA GLU A 590 -16.89 16.26 3.14
C GLU A 590 -15.92 15.29 2.44
N PRO A 591 -16.35 14.50 1.45
CA PRO A 591 -15.45 13.57 0.77
C PRO A 591 -14.35 14.28 -0.01
N GLU A 592 -14.67 15.37 -0.71
CA GLU A 592 -13.71 16.23 -1.40
C GLU A 592 -12.69 16.80 -0.41
N LEU A 593 -13.17 17.38 0.70
CA LEU A 593 -12.31 17.98 1.72
C LEU A 593 -11.35 16.95 2.32
N ASN A 594 -11.85 15.76 2.62
CA ASN A 594 -11.04 14.67 3.14
C ASN A 594 -10.05 14.14 2.09
N LYS A 595 -10.41 14.15 0.80
CA LYS A 595 -9.51 13.73 -0.30
C LYS A 595 -8.37 14.72 -0.46
N LEU A 596 -8.69 16.00 -0.47
CA LEU A 596 -7.72 17.10 -0.50
C LEU A 596 -6.77 17.01 0.71
N ARG A 597 -7.26 16.59 1.88
CA ARG A 597 -6.43 16.37 3.07
C ARG A 597 -5.48 15.18 2.91
N GLN A 598 -5.96 14.06 2.37
CA GLN A 598 -5.16 12.86 2.15
C GLN A 598 -4.02 13.08 1.15
N LEU A 599 -4.27 13.86 0.10
CA LEU A 599 -3.33 14.08 -1.00
C LEU A 599 -2.30 15.19 -0.72
N GLU A 600 -2.52 15.99 0.34
CA GLU A 600 -1.61 17.03 0.85
C GLU A 600 -1.05 17.93 -0.27
N ASN A 601 0.25 17.86 -0.55
CA ASN A 601 0.93 18.70 -1.53
C ASN A 601 0.57 18.39 -2.99
N ARG A 602 -0.06 17.25 -3.25
CA ARG A 602 -0.54 16.85 -4.58
C ARG A 602 -1.98 17.30 -4.84
N ALA A 603 -2.70 17.76 -3.81
CA ALA A 603 -4.03 18.31 -3.91
C ALA A 603 -4.01 19.78 -4.33
N TRP A 604 -4.91 20.12 -5.24
CA TRP A 604 -5.11 21.47 -5.76
C TRP A 604 -6.60 21.80 -5.74
N LEU A 605 -6.91 23.05 -5.41
CA LEU A 605 -8.26 23.62 -5.52
C LEU A 605 -8.23 24.74 -6.54
N TYR A 606 -8.99 24.59 -7.62
CA TYR A 606 -9.11 25.54 -8.72
C TYR A 606 -10.46 26.23 -8.60
N ILE A 607 -10.43 27.54 -8.41
CA ILE A 607 -11.63 28.36 -8.26
C ILE A 607 -11.75 29.22 -9.50
N VAL A 608 -12.78 28.96 -10.31
CA VAL A 608 -13.08 29.74 -11.50
C VAL A 608 -14.21 30.69 -11.18
N THR A 609 -13.92 31.99 -11.22
CA THR A 609 -14.93 33.03 -11.02
C THR A 609 -15.30 33.70 -12.34
N HIS A 610 -16.46 34.33 -12.38
CA HIS A 610 -16.96 35.02 -13.56
C HIS A 610 -17.14 34.10 -14.78
N CYS A 611 -17.53 32.83 -14.56
CA CYS A 611 -17.65 31.81 -15.63
C CYS A 611 -18.58 32.23 -16.78
N LYS A 612 -19.66 32.96 -16.48
CA LYS A 612 -20.66 33.41 -17.49
C LYS A 612 -20.28 34.74 -18.15
N SER A 613 -19.05 35.23 -17.97
CA SER A 613 -18.54 36.50 -18.52
C SER A 613 -17.49 36.29 -19.60
N ASP A 614 -17.20 37.34 -20.38
CA ASP A 614 -16.13 37.33 -21.41
C ASP A 614 -14.70 37.27 -20.82
N SER A 615 -14.56 37.40 -19.49
CA SER A 615 -13.28 37.43 -18.78
C SER A 615 -13.33 36.57 -17.52
N PRO A 616 -13.38 35.23 -17.66
CA PRO A 616 -13.27 34.36 -16.50
C PRO A 616 -11.92 34.56 -15.80
N LYS A 617 -11.86 34.20 -14.52
CA LYS A 617 -10.63 34.28 -13.72
C LYS A 617 -10.41 32.96 -12.99
N LEU A 618 -9.23 32.39 -13.15
CA LEU A 618 -8.83 31.15 -12.51
C LEU A 618 -7.88 31.44 -11.37
N LYS A 619 -8.20 30.90 -10.19
CA LYS A 619 -7.33 30.94 -9.02
C LYS A 619 -6.96 29.54 -8.59
N ILE A 620 -5.66 29.31 -8.37
CA ILE A 620 -5.13 27.98 -8.03
C ILE A 620 -4.54 27.98 -6.62
N ILE A 621 -4.91 26.97 -5.82
CA ILE A 621 -4.45 26.80 -4.43
C ILE A 621 -3.89 25.40 -4.25
N GLN A 622 -2.56 25.28 -4.12
CA GLN A 622 -1.91 24.02 -3.73
C GLN A 622 -2.05 23.76 -2.22
N ASN A 623 -2.29 22.51 -1.84
CA ASN A 623 -2.50 22.07 -0.46
C ASN A 623 -3.57 22.94 0.25
N PRO A 624 -4.81 22.95 -0.26
CA PRO A 624 -5.84 23.87 0.18
C PRO A 624 -6.17 23.71 1.68
N ILE A 625 -6.16 22.49 2.22
CA ILE A 625 -6.51 22.22 3.63
C ILE A 625 -5.63 22.97 4.63
N SER A 626 -4.36 23.22 4.30
CA SER A 626 -3.45 23.99 5.14
C SER A 626 -3.67 25.51 5.08
N LYS A 627 -4.41 26.00 4.07
CA LYS A 627 -4.54 27.42 3.71
C LYS A 627 -5.95 27.95 3.87
N VAL A 628 -6.96 27.15 3.53
CA VAL A 628 -8.37 27.51 3.64
C VAL A 628 -8.99 27.00 4.95
N LYS A 629 -9.98 27.73 5.45
CA LYS A 629 -10.73 27.39 6.66
C LYS A 629 -12.19 27.12 6.29
N PRO A 630 -12.53 25.87 5.97
CA PRO A 630 -13.91 25.47 5.72
C PRO A 630 -14.74 25.54 7.02
N GLU A 631 -15.92 26.15 6.94
CA GLU A 631 -16.93 26.18 8.00
C GLU A 631 -18.09 25.25 7.63
N MET A 632 -18.59 24.47 8.59
CA MET A 632 -19.66 23.50 8.32
C MET A 632 -20.97 24.21 7.95
N LEU A 633 -21.52 23.87 6.78
CA LEU A 633 -22.73 24.47 6.24
C LEU A 633 -23.97 23.58 6.49
N TYR A 634 -23.89 22.29 6.14
CA TYR A 634 -25.01 21.36 6.26
C TYR A 634 -24.58 19.96 6.70
N ARG A 635 -25.08 19.52 7.87
CA ARG A 635 -25.03 18.15 8.40
C ARG A 635 -23.70 17.39 8.23
N GLN A 636 -22.56 18.07 8.31
CA GLN A 636 -21.22 17.53 8.03
C GLN A 636 -20.95 17.13 6.58
N ILE A 637 -21.90 17.31 5.65
CA ILE A 637 -21.75 16.95 4.23
C ILE A 637 -21.16 18.11 3.43
N GLN A 638 -21.62 19.33 3.66
CA GLN A 638 -21.18 20.51 2.92
C GLN A 638 -20.43 21.48 3.85
N TYR A 639 -19.32 22.00 3.35
CA TYR A 639 -18.50 23.00 3.99
C TYR A 639 -18.39 24.25 3.13
N LEU A 640 -18.58 25.41 3.74
CA LEU A 640 -18.46 26.71 3.11
C LEU A 640 -17.04 27.25 3.28
N VAL A 641 -16.44 27.75 2.21
CA VAL A 641 -15.18 28.52 2.27
C VAL A 641 -15.47 29.96 1.84
N ASP A 642 -15.38 30.90 2.78
CA ASP A 642 -15.64 32.32 2.54
C ASP A 642 -14.67 32.92 1.50
N GLU A 643 -15.15 33.86 0.68
CA GLU A 643 -14.34 34.55 -0.32
C GLU A 643 -13.10 35.20 0.28
N LYS A 644 -13.20 35.89 1.42
CA LYS A 644 -12.04 36.52 2.07
C LYS A 644 -10.98 35.50 2.48
N ASN A 645 -11.42 34.27 2.78
CA ASN A 645 -10.53 33.19 3.16
C ASN A 645 -9.71 32.68 1.96
N TRP A 646 -10.35 32.38 0.83
CA TRP A 646 -9.65 31.83 -0.33
C TRP A 646 -9.05 32.90 -1.26
N SER A 647 -9.65 34.09 -1.36
CA SER A 647 -9.16 35.19 -2.21
C SER A 647 -7.81 35.77 -1.76
N SER A 648 -7.37 35.51 -0.53
CA SER A 648 -6.03 35.86 -0.04
C SER A 648 -4.98 34.75 -0.20
N GLN A 649 -5.40 33.55 -0.63
CA GLN A 649 -4.56 32.35 -0.74
C GLN A 649 -4.35 31.94 -2.20
N GLY A 650 -3.20 31.33 -2.51
CA GLY A 650 -2.90 30.86 -3.87
C GLY A 650 -2.63 31.98 -4.87
N GLU A 651 -2.59 31.61 -6.15
CA GLU A 651 -2.19 32.49 -7.26
C GLU A 651 -3.34 32.63 -8.28
N GLU A 652 -3.62 33.86 -8.73
CA GLU A 652 -4.50 34.11 -9.88
C GLU A 652 -3.68 33.93 -11.15
N VAL A 653 -4.13 33.07 -12.05
CA VAL A 653 -3.38 32.68 -13.25
C VAL A 653 -4.10 33.15 -14.51
N PRO A 654 -3.34 33.53 -15.56
CA PRO A 654 -3.94 33.86 -16.84
C PRO A 654 -4.56 32.61 -17.47
N ILE A 655 -5.73 32.79 -18.09
CA ILE A 655 -6.47 31.77 -18.84
C ILE A 655 -6.10 31.84 -20.31
#